data_AF-A0A3D2S661-F1
#
_entry.id   AF-A0A3D2S661-F1
#
_cell.length_a   1.000
_cell.length_b   1.000
_cell.length_c   1.000
_cell.angle_alpha   90.00
_cell.angle_beta   90.00
_cell.angle_gamma   90.00
#
_symmetry.space_group_name_H-M   'P 1'
#
loop_
_entity.id
_entity.type
_entity.pdbx_description
1 polymer ?
#
loop_
_entity_poly.entity_id
_entity_poly.type
_entity_poly.pdbx_seq_one_letter_code
_entity_poly.pdbx_strand_id
1 'polypeptide(L)'
;MRLFWVILFLLTACSLRAQLPEQPNILFIIVDDLNDYQFSMSGHPQIQTPNLDRLAAEGLLFNNAFATSPGCAPSRASMLSGKDVNYTQVFDNTDYITEFRNNFNEVQDNALVYTLPEILKDSGEYFTYAINKVFHNPSNNDYDAAGGNDCARGQSWNRMINFGETGSVTAEFEAYKYLGIFSFGAIPNELESQLRDYRIADSALLFMDNYASGTESACGRPFFLALGFKQPHSDRFIPEKYYPQWWQENLNEIMGSKPYNYPADRYPVNGFIMPPQPPEGEFADYYALPEGSIAQNLADKGELNSFIDSMVSLAQVIPGLAALYSGTELNEIITRTFFAHYAMNYMAAVQYIDHQIGRVLDGLEAHPELADNTIILLVSDHGYTIGEKRHVAKWTLWETVNRIPMMMAGPGIPQGEVVHSPVSLLDIYPTLLEITGVDEPVFPDGSRYLDGASFLPVLNNPALHLNRPVLSYIRNQSGLASCFPQISVRDNRWHMIRYQANNDGSGPQNVCDNDTAIYEWELYDIGYNRETDPEEWNNLAAISDYRPLMDFLQKTLYDSVLYEQTLMSAYLEVLGAQCLYDYNDVIELSSLVYDSDGTPLGDGYHYRWTNSLTDDTLYGQQLSFALNDVYESTFNNSDYISFYLHVIDSASGIAKGFQMERLALHADEVPSGDITMDIDNNTLEIISVDITGKYDNFYWMFDTLHTSDYFYPTPYTFETSGLHTITLIINYGNNCSVSVSKSIDLDQPLPGAGLDEFSLFPNPSRNTTQLKFSGEITGIRLMDMQGRNLPVTLIPEGFDVYRVEGGQLATGNYILRIESNEHTRHIRWQVHGN
;
A
#
# COMPACT_ATOMS: atom_id res chain seq x y z
N MET A 1 -21.23 -42.97 -29.16
CA MET A 1 -19.82 -42.90 -29.62
C MET A 1 -19.28 -41.47 -29.68
N ARG A 2 -19.70 -40.58 -28.74
CA ARG A 2 -19.19 -39.22 -28.54
C ARG A 2 -18.86 -38.92 -27.06
N LEU A 3 -18.98 -39.93 -26.19
CA LEU A 3 -18.73 -39.83 -24.74
C LEU A 3 -17.32 -40.29 -24.33
N PHE A 4 -16.51 -40.79 -25.28
CA PHE A 4 -15.18 -41.35 -25.02
C PHE A 4 -14.03 -40.38 -25.33
N TRP A 5 -14.32 -39.20 -25.91
CA TRP A 5 -13.33 -38.17 -26.24
C TRP A 5 -13.23 -37.04 -25.20
N VAL A 6 -14.19 -36.94 -24.26
CA VAL A 6 -14.15 -35.95 -23.18
C VAL A 6 -13.31 -36.43 -21.99
N ILE A 7 -13.18 -37.76 -21.79
CA ILE A 7 -12.37 -38.33 -20.70
C ILE A 7 -10.87 -38.32 -21.04
N LEU A 8 -10.49 -38.21 -22.33
CA LEU A 8 -9.08 -38.19 -22.74
C LEU A 8 -8.46 -36.77 -22.74
N PHE A 9 -9.26 -35.71 -22.60
CA PHE A 9 -8.74 -34.33 -22.47
C PHE A 9 -8.57 -33.87 -21.01
N LEU A 10 -9.09 -34.63 -20.03
CA LEU A 10 -8.93 -34.36 -18.59
C LEU A 10 -7.73 -35.10 -17.96
N LEU A 11 -7.01 -35.92 -18.73
CA LEU A 11 -5.86 -36.72 -18.24
C LEU A 11 -4.49 -36.28 -18.79
N THR A 12 -4.42 -35.15 -19.50
CA THR A 12 -3.15 -34.64 -20.08
C THR A 12 -2.82 -33.19 -19.73
N ALA A 13 -3.43 -32.64 -18.68
CA ALA A 13 -2.98 -31.40 -18.04
C ALA A 13 -2.40 -31.70 -16.64
N CYS A 14 -1.70 -32.82 -16.49
CA CYS A 14 -0.70 -32.90 -15.43
C CYS A 14 0.51 -32.16 -15.99
N SER A 15 0.56 -30.84 -15.79
CA SER A 15 1.79 -30.08 -15.99
C SER A 15 2.88 -30.85 -15.24
N LEU A 16 3.87 -31.37 -15.96
CA LEU A 16 5.12 -31.86 -15.38
C LEU A 16 5.79 -30.63 -14.75
N ARG A 17 5.39 -30.26 -13.54
CA ARG A 17 6.14 -29.28 -12.75
C ARG A 17 7.44 -29.96 -12.31
N ALA A 18 8.54 -29.24 -12.46
CA ALA A 18 9.82 -29.68 -11.93
C ALA A 18 9.66 -29.91 -10.42
N GLN A 19 10.16 -31.03 -9.93
CA GLN A 19 10.21 -31.31 -8.50
C GLN A 19 11.29 -30.40 -7.87
N LEU A 20 11.04 -29.90 -6.67
CA LEU A 20 12.06 -29.21 -5.88
C LEU A 20 13.31 -30.11 -5.74
N PRO A 21 14.54 -29.57 -5.82
CA PRO A 21 15.74 -30.33 -5.50
C PRO A 21 15.67 -30.92 -4.08
N GLU A 22 16.33 -32.05 -3.84
CA GLU A 22 16.29 -32.74 -2.53
C GLU A 22 16.91 -31.89 -1.40
N GLN A 23 17.87 -31.01 -1.74
CA GLN A 23 18.50 -30.09 -0.78
C GLN A 23 19.04 -28.85 -1.53
N PRO A 24 18.18 -27.90 -1.94
CA PRO A 24 18.59 -26.76 -2.75
C PRO A 24 19.46 -25.79 -1.94
N ASN A 25 20.35 -25.06 -2.60
CA ASN A 25 20.92 -23.84 -2.05
C ASN A 25 19.83 -22.77 -1.92
N ILE A 26 20.03 -21.82 -1.01
CA ILE A 26 19.10 -20.72 -0.80
C ILE A 26 19.87 -19.40 -0.91
N LEU A 27 19.41 -18.52 -1.80
CA LEU A 27 19.78 -17.12 -1.88
C LEU A 27 18.64 -16.29 -1.28
N PHE A 28 18.85 -15.76 -0.07
CA PHE A 28 17.86 -14.96 0.65
C PHE A 28 18.25 -13.48 0.59
N ILE A 29 17.47 -12.66 -0.10
CA ILE A 29 17.72 -11.24 -0.31
C ILE A 29 16.73 -10.44 0.53
N ILE A 30 17.24 -9.61 1.44
CA ILE A 30 16.45 -8.68 2.23
C ILE A 30 16.86 -7.26 1.84
N VAL A 31 15.89 -6.46 1.42
CA VAL A 31 16.08 -5.03 1.15
C VAL A 31 15.45 -4.22 2.26
N ASP A 32 16.19 -3.27 2.82
CA ASP A 32 15.78 -2.48 3.97
C ASP A 32 14.93 -1.26 3.55
N ASP A 33 13.74 -1.11 4.14
CA ASP A 33 12.78 -0.03 3.86
C ASP A 33 12.26 -0.01 2.39
N LEU A 34 12.25 -1.16 1.70
CA LEU A 34 11.75 -1.25 0.32
C LEU A 34 10.22 -1.40 0.29
N ASN A 35 9.54 -0.41 -0.30
CA ASN A 35 8.10 -0.49 -0.57
C ASN A 35 7.83 -1.26 -1.88
N ASP A 36 6.55 -1.49 -2.15
CA ASP A 36 5.96 -2.20 -3.28
C ASP A 36 5.79 -1.35 -4.56
N TYR A 37 6.42 -0.16 -4.63
CA TYR A 37 6.35 0.72 -5.80
C TYR A 37 7.04 0.19 -7.07
N GLN A 38 7.37 -1.10 -7.15
CA GLN A 38 7.85 -1.74 -8.37
C GLN A 38 6.71 -1.90 -9.38
N PHE A 39 7.02 -1.78 -10.67
CA PHE A 39 6.01 -1.82 -11.74
C PHE A 39 5.14 -3.09 -11.70
N SER A 40 5.74 -4.24 -11.40
CA SER A 40 5.06 -5.52 -11.26
C SER A 40 4.01 -5.61 -10.13
N MET A 41 3.92 -4.61 -9.24
CA MET A 41 2.94 -4.55 -8.13
C MET A 41 2.05 -3.29 -8.14
N SER A 42 1.69 -2.83 -9.34
CA SER A 42 0.95 -1.56 -9.55
C SER A 42 1.75 -0.32 -9.14
N GLY A 43 3.08 -0.41 -9.22
CA GLY A 43 4.01 0.55 -8.64
C GLY A 43 4.08 1.92 -9.30
N HIS A 44 5.03 2.72 -8.83
CA HIS A 44 5.11 4.13 -9.16
C HIS A 44 5.59 4.35 -10.61
N PRO A 45 4.89 5.15 -11.44
CA PRO A 45 5.16 5.29 -12.88
C PRO A 45 6.52 5.92 -13.25
N GLN A 46 7.28 6.39 -12.26
CA GLN A 46 8.61 7.01 -12.45
C GLN A 46 9.76 6.10 -11.99
N ILE A 47 9.46 4.92 -11.44
CA ILE A 47 10.47 3.95 -11.00
C ILE A 47 10.67 2.92 -12.12
N GLN A 48 11.91 2.49 -12.34
CA GLN A 48 12.26 1.42 -13.28
C GLN A 48 13.00 0.30 -12.55
N THR A 49 12.42 -0.89 -12.51
CA THR A 49 13.00 -2.03 -11.78
C THR A 49 13.08 -3.28 -12.65
N PRO A 50 13.84 -3.23 -13.77
CA PRO A 50 13.86 -4.32 -14.74
C PRO A 50 14.34 -5.65 -14.17
N ASN A 51 15.18 -5.66 -13.13
CA ASN A 51 15.69 -6.91 -12.55
C ASN A 51 14.71 -7.52 -11.54
N LEU A 52 14.00 -6.70 -10.76
CA LEU A 52 12.89 -7.16 -9.94
C LEU A 52 11.73 -7.64 -10.80
N ASP A 53 11.42 -6.92 -11.89
CA ASP A 53 10.39 -7.34 -12.85
C ASP A 53 10.79 -8.66 -13.56
N ARG A 54 12.07 -8.83 -13.86
CA ARG A 54 12.63 -10.10 -14.36
C ARG A 54 12.44 -11.23 -13.34
N LEU A 55 12.80 -10.99 -12.07
CA LEU A 55 12.64 -11.99 -11.01
C LEU A 55 11.17 -12.39 -10.80
N ALA A 56 10.25 -11.42 -10.85
CA ALA A 56 8.81 -11.68 -10.78
C ALA A 56 8.32 -12.50 -11.99
N ALA A 57 8.79 -12.18 -13.20
CA ALA A 57 8.43 -12.91 -14.42
C ALA A 57 8.99 -14.35 -14.46
N GLU A 58 10.17 -14.56 -13.87
CA GLU A 58 10.85 -15.86 -13.80
C GLU A 58 10.42 -16.70 -12.58
N GLY A 59 9.59 -16.14 -11.70
CA GLY A 59 9.19 -16.77 -10.45
C GLY A 59 7.73 -16.50 -10.08
N LEU A 60 7.49 -16.52 -8.78
CA LEU A 60 6.20 -16.28 -8.14
C LEU A 60 6.25 -14.95 -7.41
N LEU A 61 5.31 -14.07 -7.73
CA LEU A 61 5.13 -12.78 -7.06
C LEU A 61 4.02 -12.89 -6.00
N PHE A 62 4.30 -12.45 -4.77
CA PHE A 62 3.29 -12.35 -3.72
C PHE A 62 2.79 -10.91 -3.65
N ASN A 63 1.58 -10.64 -4.15
CA ASN A 63 1.01 -9.29 -4.20
C ASN A 63 0.57 -8.80 -2.80
N ASN A 64 0.33 -9.73 -1.88
CA ASN A 64 -0.17 -9.51 -0.52
C ASN A 64 0.80 -10.09 0.53
N ALA A 65 2.08 -9.73 0.47
CA ALA A 65 3.05 -10.07 1.51
C ALA A 65 3.20 -8.95 2.53
N PHE A 66 3.19 -9.28 3.82
CA PHE A 66 3.20 -8.29 4.90
C PHE A 66 4.30 -8.55 5.95
N ALA A 67 4.91 -7.47 6.41
CA ALA A 67 5.80 -7.45 7.54
C ALA A 67 5.03 -7.64 8.87
N THR A 68 5.69 -8.22 9.86
CA THR A 68 5.10 -8.38 11.21
C THR A 68 5.14 -7.10 12.02
N SER A 69 5.92 -6.11 11.58
CA SER A 69 5.98 -4.78 12.17
C SER A 69 6.52 -3.77 11.16
N PRO A 70 6.01 -2.53 11.13
CA PRO A 70 6.52 -1.44 10.30
C PRO A 70 7.83 -0.84 10.84
N GLY A 71 8.77 -1.70 11.28
CA GLY A 71 10.05 -1.31 11.86
C GLY A 71 11.10 -2.40 11.70
N CYS A 72 12.35 -1.99 11.38
CA CYS A 72 13.41 -2.94 11.02
C CYS A 72 13.70 -3.98 12.11
N ALA A 73 13.88 -3.53 13.35
CA ALA A 73 14.24 -4.41 14.45
C ALA A 73 13.12 -5.38 14.87
N PRO A 74 11.88 -4.91 15.12
CA PRO A 74 10.77 -5.80 15.44
C PRO A 74 10.50 -6.81 14.30
N SER A 75 10.48 -6.35 13.03
CA SER A 75 10.25 -7.21 11.88
C SER A 75 11.33 -8.27 11.69
N ARG A 76 12.61 -7.89 11.68
CA ARG A 76 13.73 -8.84 11.48
C ARG A 76 13.89 -9.80 12.64
N ALA A 77 13.66 -9.36 13.88
CA ALA A 77 13.69 -10.24 15.04
C ALA A 77 12.59 -11.30 14.94
N SER A 78 11.39 -10.90 14.53
CA SER A 78 10.25 -11.79 14.34
C SER A 78 10.49 -12.78 13.19
N MET A 79 10.83 -12.29 11.99
CA MET A 79 11.10 -13.10 10.81
C MET A 79 12.19 -14.16 11.05
N LEU A 80 13.33 -13.78 11.64
CA LEU A 80 14.47 -14.68 11.79
C LEU A 80 14.34 -15.66 12.96
N SER A 81 13.52 -15.35 13.96
CA SER A 81 13.20 -16.28 15.06
C SER A 81 11.97 -17.15 14.78
N GLY A 82 11.14 -16.79 13.79
CA GLY A 82 9.88 -17.47 13.51
C GLY A 82 8.80 -17.23 14.57
N LYS A 83 9.00 -16.21 15.41
CA LYS A 83 8.13 -15.86 16.53
C LYS A 83 7.51 -14.49 16.29
N ASP A 84 6.25 -14.35 16.66
CA ASP A 84 5.51 -13.10 16.52
C ASP A 84 6.10 -12.00 17.42
N VAL A 85 5.82 -10.74 17.10
CA VAL A 85 6.34 -9.54 17.80
C VAL A 85 5.97 -9.57 19.29
N ASN A 86 4.79 -10.12 19.61
CA ASN A 86 4.38 -10.30 20.99
C ASN A 86 5.25 -11.32 21.74
N TYR A 87 5.82 -12.33 21.09
CA TYR A 87 6.78 -13.22 21.74
C TYR A 87 8.17 -12.58 21.84
N THR A 88 8.64 -11.90 20.78
CA THR A 88 9.98 -11.28 20.78
C THR A 88 10.09 -10.11 21.74
N GLN A 89 8.96 -9.46 22.06
CA GLN A 89 8.87 -8.28 22.92
C GLN A 89 9.67 -7.07 22.42
N VAL A 90 10.09 -7.09 21.15
CA VAL A 90 10.72 -5.97 20.46
C VAL A 90 9.62 -5.30 19.63
N PHE A 91 9.14 -4.12 20.01
CA PHE A 91 8.06 -3.40 19.28
C PHE A 91 8.57 -2.14 18.56
N ASP A 92 9.77 -1.70 18.90
CA ASP A 92 10.44 -0.53 18.35
C ASP A 92 11.94 -0.83 18.14
N ASN A 93 12.60 -0.07 17.26
CA ASN A 93 14.03 -0.26 17.02
C ASN A 93 14.90 -0.07 18.27
N THR A 94 14.45 0.75 19.22
CA THR A 94 15.17 0.99 20.49
C THR A 94 14.96 -0.09 21.54
N ASP A 95 13.93 -0.93 21.40
CA ASP A 95 13.74 -2.11 22.25
C ASP A 95 14.79 -3.18 21.95
N TYR A 96 15.35 -3.16 20.73
CA TYR A 96 16.32 -4.14 20.27
C TYR A 96 17.65 -3.99 21.00
N ILE A 97 17.96 -4.98 21.83
CA ILE A 97 19.21 -5.06 22.58
C ILE A 97 20.36 -5.36 21.62
N THR A 98 21.53 -4.77 21.87
CA THR A 98 22.72 -4.85 21.00
C THR A 98 23.02 -6.27 20.51
N GLU A 99 22.94 -7.27 21.40
CA GLU A 99 23.09 -8.70 21.09
C GLU A 99 21.71 -9.30 20.81
N PHE A 100 21.50 -9.90 19.63
CA PHE A 100 20.20 -10.46 19.23
C PHE A 100 19.57 -11.38 20.28
N ARG A 101 20.32 -12.35 20.81
CA ARG A 101 19.78 -13.34 21.77
C ARG A 101 19.41 -12.75 23.12
N ASN A 102 19.91 -11.56 23.47
CA ASN A 102 19.57 -10.93 24.74
C ASN A 102 18.15 -10.35 24.76
N ASN A 103 17.49 -10.22 23.59
CA ASN A 103 16.06 -9.90 23.50
C ASN A 103 15.17 -11.02 24.08
N PHE A 104 15.71 -12.23 24.25
CA PHE A 104 15.00 -13.41 24.74
C PHE A 104 15.51 -13.74 26.15
N ASN A 105 14.66 -13.60 27.16
CA ASN A 105 15.07 -13.73 28.56
C ASN A 105 13.95 -14.25 29.47
N GLU A 106 14.32 -14.75 30.64
CA GLU A 106 13.38 -15.29 31.62
C GLU A 106 12.42 -14.23 32.19
N VAL A 107 12.82 -12.95 32.20
CA VAL A 107 11.99 -11.86 32.77
C VAL A 107 10.75 -11.60 31.90
N GLN A 108 10.89 -11.79 30.59
CA GLN A 108 9.82 -11.65 29.61
C GLN A 108 9.11 -12.97 29.28
N ASP A 109 9.44 -14.06 29.99
CA ASP A 109 8.90 -15.41 29.74
C ASP A 109 9.07 -15.89 28.29
N ASN A 110 10.15 -15.46 27.63
CA ASN A 110 10.44 -15.72 26.22
C ASN A 110 11.89 -16.20 26.00
N ALA A 111 12.52 -16.81 27.00
CA ALA A 111 13.97 -17.11 27.02
C ALA A 111 14.49 -18.01 25.89
N LEU A 112 13.61 -18.78 25.23
CA LEU A 112 14.00 -19.71 24.18
C LEU A 112 13.97 -19.04 22.80
N VAL A 113 15.04 -19.19 22.04
CA VAL A 113 15.10 -18.75 20.64
C VAL A 113 15.87 -19.75 19.78
N TYR A 114 15.22 -20.16 18.68
CA TYR A 114 15.83 -20.88 17.56
C TYR A 114 15.72 -19.99 16.33
N THR A 115 16.84 -19.71 15.67
CA THR A 115 16.82 -18.88 14.46
C THR A 115 16.81 -19.75 13.20
N LEU A 116 16.21 -19.23 12.13
CA LEU A 116 16.22 -19.87 10.81
C LEU A 116 17.64 -20.29 10.36
N PRO A 117 18.65 -19.40 10.35
CA PRO A 117 20.01 -19.80 10.00
C PRO A 117 20.60 -20.84 10.97
N GLU A 118 20.33 -20.76 12.28
CA GLU A 118 20.80 -21.77 13.23
C GLU A 118 20.23 -23.16 12.89
N ILE A 119 18.92 -23.26 12.67
CA ILE A 119 18.27 -24.55 12.37
C ILE A 119 18.74 -25.11 11.01
N LEU A 120 18.85 -24.28 9.97
CA LEU A 120 19.40 -24.73 8.69
C LEU A 120 20.85 -25.21 8.82
N LYS A 121 21.69 -24.53 9.60
CA LYS A 121 23.09 -24.91 9.81
C LYS A 121 23.24 -26.20 10.63
N ASP A 122 22.54 -26.29 11.76
CA ASP A 122 22.77 -27.32 12.76
C ASP A 122 21.93 -28.57 12.52
N SER A 123 20.71 -28.42 11.99
CA SER A 123 19.80 -29.54 11.68
C SER A 123 19.75 -29.85 10.19
N GLY A 124 19.76 -28.82 9.33
CA GLY A 124 19.73 -28.98 7.87
C GLY A 124 21.08 -29.20 7.20
N GLU A 125 22.18 -29.18 7.96
CA GLU A 125 23.55 -29.27 7.47
C GLU A 125 23.91 -28.25 6.37
N TYR A 126 23.37 -27.04 6.44
CA TYR A 126 23.73 -25.93 5.53
C TYR A 126 25.02 -25.23 5.97
N PHE A 127 25.68 -24.58 5.02
CA PHE A 127 26.65 -23.52 5.28
C PHE A 127 25.93 -22.16 5.26
N THR A 128 25.82 -21.51 6.41
CA THR A 128 25.08 -20.25 6.55
C THR A 128 26.02 -19.04 6.49
N TYR A 129 25.73 -18.13 5.56
CA TYR A 129 26.54 -16.95 5.32
C TYR A 129 25.66 -15.69 5.28
N ALA A 130 25.85 -14.79 6.24
CA ALA A 130 25.21 -13.47 6.24
C ALA A 130 26.14 -12.37 5.74
N ILE A 131 25.60 -11.50 4.89
CA ILE A 131 26.28 -10.30 4.40
C ILE A 131 25.46 -9.07 4.83
N ASN A 132 26.04 -8.26 5.71
CA ASN A 132 25.56 -6.95 6.16
C ASN A 132 24.26 -6.99 7.00
N LYS A 133 23.19 -6.28 6.59
CA LYS A 133 22.01 -6.00 7.44
C LYS A 133 20.96 -7.10 7.27
N VAL A 134 21.24 -8.30 7.79
CA VAL A 134 20.28 -9.41 7.85
C VAL A 134 19.48 -9.31 9.16
N PHE A 135 20.16 -9.42 10.30
CA PHE A 135 19.62 -8.94 11.58
C PHE A 135 19.71 -7.40 11.64
N HIS A 136 18.97 -6.79 12.58
CA HIS A 136 18.88 -5.33 12.67
C HIS A 136 20.23 -4.65 12.96
N ASN A 137 20.99 -5.18 13.91
CA ASN A 137 22.31 -4.67 14.26
C ASN A 137 23.40 -5.42 13.50
N PRO A 138 23.91 -4.89 12.38
CA PRO A 138 24.85 -5.62 11.51
C PRO A 138 26.21 -5.87 12.17
N SER A 139 26.52 -5.20 13.27
CA SER A 139 27.74 -5.43 14.05
C SER A 139 27.60 -6.60 15.02
N ASN A 140 26.39 -7.13 15.20
CA ASN A 140 26.05 -8.08 16.25
C ASN A 140 24.90 -9.01 15.82
N ASN A 141 25.16 -9.77 14.75
CA ASN A 141 24.19 -10.57 14.00
C ASN A 141 24.06 -12.02 14.51
N ASP A 142 24.16 -12.26 15.82
CA ASP A 142 24.21 -13.63 16.36
C ASP A 142 25.30 -14.49 15.69
N TYR A 143 26.53 -13.97 15.72
CA TYR A 143 27.70 -14.60 15.11
C TYR A 143 28.87 -14.75 16.09
N ASP A 144 29.35 -15.99 16.24
CA ASP A 144 30.51 -16.30 17.07
C ASP A 144 31.80 -15.91 16.33
N ALA A 145 32.22 -14.67 16.51
CA ALA A 145 33.45 -14.13 15.92
C ALA A 145 34.74 -14.72 16.54
N ALA A 146 34.65 -15.31 17.74
CA ALA A 146 35.78 -15.92 18.44
C ALA A 146 36.02 -17.38 18.00
N GLY A 147 35.00 -18.03 17.43
CA GLY A 147 35.09 -19.33 16.78
C GLY A 147 36.14 -19.34 15.66
N GLY A 148 36.97 -20.38 15.65
CA GLY A 148 38.04 -20.54 14.65
C GLY A 148 37.52 -20.95 13.28
N ASN A 149 37.51 -22.27 13.01
CA ASN A 149 37.02 -22.82 11.74
C ASN A 149 35.55 -22.44 11.50
N ASP A 150 35.22 -21.90 10.31
CA ASP A 150 33.84 -21.53 9.91
C ASP A 150 32.84 -22.67 10.11
N CYS A 151 33.26 -23.92 9.87
CA CYS A 151 32.41 -25.10 10.02
C CYS A 151 32.08 -25.48 11.48
N ALA A 152 32.70 -24.82 12.47
CA ALA A 152 32.59 -25.17 13.89
C ALA A 152 32.01 -24.03 14.75
N ARG A 153 31.47 -22.97 14.13
CA ARG A 153 30.87 -21.84 14.86
C ARG A 153 29.54 -22.22 15.50
N GLY A 154 29.33 -21.77 16.75
CA GLY A 154 28.18 -22.18 17.56
C GLY A 154 26.87 -21.43 17.30
N GLN A 155 26.93 -20.14 16.93
CA GLN A 155 25.72 -19.31 16.71
C GLN A 155 25.17 -19.42 15.28
N SER A 156 24.17 -18.62 14.91
CA SER A 156 23.43 -18.69 13.64
C SER A 156 24.27 -18.90 12.38
N TRP A 157 25.42 -18.23 12.27
CA TRP A 157 26.17 -18.14 11.02
C TRP A 157 27.51 -18.87 11.05
N ASN A 158 27.81 -19.63 9.99
CA ASN A 158 29.17 -20.12 9.72
C ASN A 158 30.11 -19.00 9.30
N ARG A 159 29.59 -17.98 8.61
CA ARG A 159 30.32 -16.79 8.21
C ARG A 159 29.43 -15.56 8.27
N MET A 160 30.00 -14.43 8.69
CA MET A 160 29.33 -13.14 8.62
C MET A 160 30.34 -12.07 8.23
N ILE A 161 29.95 -11.20 7.30
CA ILE A 161 30.68 -9.96 7.01
C ILE A 161 29.74 -8.76 7.10
N ASN A 162 30.26 -7.63 7.57
CA ASN A 162 29.54 -6.37 7.64
C ASN A 162 30.39 -5.26 7.01
N PHE A 163 29.73 -4.35 6.31
CA PHE A 163 30.30 -3.17 5.71
C PHE A 163 29.78 -1.93 6.43
N GLY A 164 30.64 -1.24 7.16
CA GLY A 164 30.38 0.16 7.51
C GLY A 164 30.66 1.07 6.32
N GLU A 165 30.02 2.24 6.29
CA GLU A 165 30.58 3.37 5.53
C GLU A 165 31.80 3.86 6.31
N THR A 166 32.97 3.91 5.66
CA THR A 166 34.19 4.36 6.34
C THR A 166 34.12 5.87 6.55
N GLY A 167 34.60 6.39 7.68
CA GLY A 167 34.44 7.82 8.02
C GLY A 167 35.01 8.82 6.99
N SER A 168 35.94 8.40 6.12
CA SER A 168 36.40 9.22 4.99
C SER A 168 35.39 9.30 3.84
N VAL A 169 34.65 8.21 3.58
CA VAL A 169 33.64 8.12 2.53
C VAL A 169 32.38 8.87 2.93
N THR A 170 31.98 8.77 4.20
CA THR A 170 30.83 9.52 4.73
C THR A 170 31.09 11.04 4.64
N ALA A 171 32.30 11.51 4.96
CA ALA A 171 32.67 12.92 4.82
C ALA A 171 32.70 13.40 3.35
N GLU A 172 33.03 12.52 2.41
CA GLU A 172 32.98 12.80 0.97
C GLU A 172 31.54 12.90 0.47
N PHE A 173 30.63 12.04 0.96
CA PHE A 173 29.20 12.09 0.61
C PHE A 173 28.48 13.31 1.17
N GLU A 174 28.83 13.77 2.37
CA GLU A 174 28.26 14.99 2.97
C GLU A 174 28.46 16.24 2.09
N ALA A 175 29.45 16.26 1.19
CA ALA A 175 29.61 17.35 0.21
C ALA A 175 28.48 17.43 -0.82
N TYR A 176 27.72 16.34 -1.01
CA TYR A 176 26.61 16.21 -1.96
C TYR A 176 25.23 16.21 -1.30
N LYS A 177 25.19 16.43 0.02
CA LYS A 177 23.96 16.40 0.79
C LYS A 177 23.02 17.54 0.42
N TYR A 178 21.76 17.22 0.13
CA TYR A 178 20.67 18.18 0.04
C TYR A 178 20.27 18.68 1.45
N LEU A 179 19.75 19.90 1.53
CA LEU A 179 19.44 20.60 2.79
C LEU A 179 18.26 19.95 3.55
N GLY A 180 18.47 19.22 4.65
CA GLY A 180 17.38 18.71 5.48
C GLY A 180 17.83 17.77 6.61
N ILE A 181 16.86 17.16 7.33
CA ILE A 181 17.16 16.24 8.46
C ILE A 181 17.64 14.86 8.01
N PHE A 182 17.13 14.34 6.88
CA PHE A 182 17.64 13.10 6.27
C PHE A 182 18.86 13.42 5.41
N SER A 183 19.93 12.63 5.50
CA SER A 183 21.08 12.81 4.61
C SER A 183 20.82 12.08 3.29
N PHE A 184 20.65 12.84 2.22
CA PHE A 184 20.50 12.30 0.88
C PHE A 184 21.11 13.21 -0.18
N GLY A 185 21.49 12.64 -1.32
CA GLY A 185 22.27 13.34 -2.34
C GLY A 185 22.46 12.51 -3.61
N ALA A 186 22.62 13.20 -4.74
CA ALA A 186 23.18 12.61 -5.94
C ALA A 186 24.71 12.69 -5.86
N ILE A 187 25.40 11.55 -6.01
CA ILE A 187 26.86 11.47 -5.96
C ILE A 187 27.43 11.14 -7.36
N PRO A 188 28.71 11.45 -7.63
CA PRO A 188 29.37 11.06 -8.88
C PRO A 188 29.37 9.54 -9.08
N ASN A 189 29.22 9.11 -10.33
CA ASN A 189 29.14 7.69 -10.69
C ASN A 189 30.41 6.90 -10.29
N GLU A 190 31.56 7.56 -10.23
CA GLU A 190 32.85 6.96 -9.86
C GLU A 190 32.87 6.49 -8.39
N LEU A 191 31.99 7.04 -7.55
CA LEU A 191 31.90 6.68 -6.14
C LEU A 191 31.00 5.44 -5.89
N GLU A 192 30.31 4.92 -6.91
CA GLU A 192 29.37 3.80 -6.74
C GLU A 192 30.03 2.57 -6.10
N SER A 193 31.25 2.22 -6.53
CA SER A 193 31.99 1.06 -5.98
C SER A 193 32.33 1.18 -4.49
N GLN A 194 32.25 2.38 -3.92
CA GLN A 194 32.48 2.62 -2.50
C GLN A 194 31.21 2.41 -1.66
N LEU A 195 30.04 2.38 -2.31
CA LEU A 195 28.77 2.17 -1.64
C LEU A 195 28.69 0.77 -1.02
N ARG A 196 28.00 0.72 0.11
CA ARG A 196 27.85 -0.49 0.91
C ARG A 196 27.23 -1.63 0.09
N ASP A 197 26.14 -1.35 -0.60
CA ASP A 197 25.36 -2.34 -1.35
C ASP A 197 26.11 -2.86 -2.58
N TYR A 198 26.97 -2.05 -3.19
CA TYR A 198 27.87 -2.50 -4.24
C TYR A 198 28.83 -3.59 -3.73
N ARG A 199 29.37 -3.40 -2.51
CA ARG A 199 30.30 -4.35 -1.88
C ARG A 199 29.60 -5.63 -1.39
N ILE A 200 28.31 -5.54 -1.05
CA ILE A 200 27.47 -6.72 -0.78
C ILE A 200 27.37 -7.58 -2.04
N ALA A 201 27.00 -6.98 -3.16
CA ALA A 201 26.92 -7.68 -4.45
C ALA A 201 28.26 -8.30 -4.84
N ASP A 202 29.37 -7.56 -4.75
CA ASP A 202 30.73 -8.08 -5.02
C ASP A 202 31.07 -9.30 -4.18
N SER A 203 30.67 -9.30 -2.90
CA SER A 203 30.97 -10.39 -1.97
C SER A 203 30.13 -11.63 -2.23
N ALA A 204 28.88 -11.46 -2.65
CA ALA A 204 28.03 -12.55 -3.10
C ALA A 204 28.59 -13.18 -4.38
N LEU A 205 28.97 -12.37 -5.37
CA LEU A 205 29.61 -12.82 -6.61
C LEU A 205 30.88 -13.63 -6.34
N LEU A 206 31.78 -13.09 -5.52
CA LEU A 206 33.03 -13.77 -5.17
C LEU A 206 32.77 -15.11 -4.46
N PHE A 207 31.79 -15.16 -3.56
CA PHE A 207 31.42 -16.40 -2.89
C PHE A 207 30.88 -17.44 -3.88
N MET A 208 29.98 -17.06 -4.78
CA MET A 208 29.41 -17.97 -5.78
C MET A 208 30.48 -18.48 -6.74
N ASP A 209 31.39 -17.62 -7.22
CA ASP A 209 32.52 -18.01 -8.06
C ASP A 209 33.45 -19.03 -7.35
N ASN A 210 33.77 -18.77 -6.08
CA ASN A 210 34.61 -19.67 -5.29
C ASN A 210 33.89 -21.00 -4.99
N TYR A 211 32.59 -20.96 -4.72
CA TYR A 211 31.77 -22.14 -4.45
C TYR A 211 31.67 -23.02 -5.70
N ALA A 212 31.30 -22.44 -6.84
CA ALA A 212 31.21 -23.13 -8.13
C ALA A 212 32.56 -23.71 -8.59
N SER A 213 33.68 -23.02 -8.31
CA SER A 213 35.03 -23.52 -8.62
C SER A 213 35.56 -24.55 -7.60
N GLY A 214 34.83 -24.83 -6.52
CA GLY A 214 35.25 -25.74 -5.45
C GLY A 214 36.40 -25.20 -4.59
N THR A 215 36.66 -23.89 -4.63
CA THR A 215 37.71 -23.23 -3.84
C THR A 215 37.18 -22.59 -2.55
N GLU A 216 35.86 -22.46 -2.42
CA GLU A 216 35.20 -22.00 -1.20
C GLU A 216 35.21 -23.07 -0.10
N SER A 217 35.44 -22.64 1.14
CA SER A 217 35.41 -23.52 2.31
C SER A 217 34.01 -23.60 2.91
N ALA A 218 33.03 -24.04 2.12
CA ALA A 218 31.63 -24.20 2.55
C ALA A 218 31.35 -25.57 3.20
N CYS A 219 32.36 -26.20 3.81
CA CYS A 219 32.25 -27.46 4.54
C CYS A 219 31.68 -28.66 3.73
N GLY A 220 31.66 -28.58 2.39
CA GLY A 220 31.03 -29.58 1.52
C GLY A 220 29.50 -29.61 1.61
N ARG A 221 28.89 -28.51 2.07
CA ARG A 221 27.45 -28.36 2.33
C ARG A 221 26.79 -27.46 1.26
N PRO A 222 25.46 -27.59 1.04
CA PRO A 222 24.70 -26.54 0.35
C PRO A 222 24.75 -25.25 1.18
N PHE A 223 24.52 -24.09 0.55
CA PHE A 223 24.57 -22.81 1.25
C PHE A 223 23.20 -22.19 1.49
N PHE A 224 23.10 -21.43 2.58
CA PHE A 224 22.09 -20.41 2.82
C PHE A 224 22.80 -19.06 2.86
N LEU A 225 22.72 -18.31 1.77
CA LEU A 225 23.38 -17.02 1.57
C LEU A 225 22.35 -15.90 1.78
N ALA A 226 22.46 -15.19 2.90
CA ALA A 226 21.57 -14.09 3.24
C ALA A 226 22.23 -12.73 2.94
N LEU A 227 21.65 -11.95 2.04
CA LEU A 227 22.12 -10.63 1.62
C LEU A 227 21.21 -9.55 2.19
N GLY A 228 21.74 -8.68 3.04
CA GLY A 228 21.00 -7.56 3.62
C GLY A 228 21.38 -6.22 3.00
N PHE A 229 20.70 -5.81 1.93
CA PHE A 229 20.86 -4.51 1.27
C PHE A 229 20.29 -3.37 2.13
N LYS A 230 20.99 -2.24 2.18
CA LYS A 230 20.63 -1.06 3.00
C LYS A 230 19.70 -0.10 2.26
N GLN A 231 20.01 0.29 1.02
CA GLN A 231 19.10 1.19 0.30
C GLN A 231 17.75 0.48 0.05
N PRO A 232 16.61 1.20 0.00
CA PRO A 232 16.45 2.67 0.07
C PRO A 232 16.36 3.28 1.48
N HIS A 233 16.73 2.56 2.55
CA HIS A 233 16.84 3.15 3.90
C HIS A 233 17.84 4.33 3.91
N SER A 234 17.54 5.37 4.69
CA SER A 234 18.44 6.51 4.88
C SER A 234 19.77 6.13 5.58
N ASP A 235 20.87 6.86 5.40
CA ASP A 235 21.10 7.95 4.46
C ASP A 235 21.24 7.45 3.01
N ARG A 236 20.75 8.26 2.05
CA ARG A 236 20.55 7.91 0.63
C ARG A 236 21.43 8.75 -0.31
N PHE A 237 22.70 8.37 -0.41
CA PHE A 237 23.64 8.92 -1.39
C PHE A 237 23.72 8.01 -2.60
N ILE A 238 23.10 8.40 -3.70
CA ILE A 238 22.86 7.55 -4.86
C ILE A 238 23.60 8.11 -6.08
N PRO A 239 24.26 7.27 -6.92
CA PRO A 239 24.93 7.75 -8.12
C PRO A 239 23.98 8.48 -9.07
N GLU A 240 24.44 9.59 -9.66
CA GLU A 240 23.63 10.46 -10.52
C GLU A 240 22.98 9.72 -11.70
N LYS A 241 23.59 8.65 -12.23
CA LYS A 241 23.03 7.86 -13.34
C LYS A 241 21.69 7.18 -13.03
N TYR A 242 21.32 7.03 -11.76
CA TYR A 242 20.03 6.44 -11.35
C TYR A 242 18.91 7.48 -11.24
N TYR A 243 19.21 8.76 -11.44
CA TYR A 243 18.20 9.81 -11.49
C TYR A 243 17.77 10.05 -12.94
N PRO A 244 16.51 10.42 -13.19
CA PRO A 244 16.08 10.85 -14.50
C PRO A 244 16.90 12.05 -15.00
N GLN A 245 17.24 12.06 -16.29
CA GLN A 245 18.07 13.12 -16.88
C GLN A 245 17.50 14.52 -16.64
N TRP A 246 16.18 14.68 -16.71
CA TRP A 246 15.49 15.94 -16.48
C TRP A 246 15.61 16.44 -15.03
N TRP A 247 15.83 15.55 -14.06
CA TRP A 247 16.00 15.89 -12.64
C TRP A 247 17.43 16.33 -12.32
N GLN A 248 18.41 15.81 -13.08
CA GLN A 248 19.83 16.19 -12.93
C GLN A 248 20.10 17.63 -13.40
N GLU A 249 19.16 18.25 -14.12
CA GLU A 249 19.23 19.68 -14.46
C GLU A 249 19.08 20.52 -13.19
N ASN A 250 20.04 21.44 -12.96
CA ASN A 250 20.23 22.12 -11.68
C ASN A 250 18.95 22.79 -11.15
N LEU A 251 18.55 22.45 -9.93
CA LEU A 251 17.49 23.10 -9.14
C LEU A 251 17.54 24.63 -9.18
N ASN A 252 18.76 25.20 -9.19
CA ASN A 252 18.98 26.65 -9.25
C ASN A 252 18.65 27.27 -10.63
N GLU A 253 18.64 26.47 -11.69
CA GLU A 253 18.23 26.89 -13.04
C GLU A 253 16.73 26.68 -13.28
N ILE A 254 16.12 25.68 -12.63
CA ILE A 254 14.69 25.34 -12.76
C ILE A 254 13.80 26.38 -12.07
N MET A 255 14.20 26.89 -10.90
CA MET A 255 13.41 27.79 -10.03
C MET A 255 13.29 29.26 -10.51
N GLY A 256 13.32 29.48 -11.83
CA GLY A 256 13.15 30.80 -12.45
C GLY A 256 13.05 30.78 -13.98
N SER A 257 13.22 29.62 -14.63
CA SER A 257 13.16 29.48 -16.09
C SER A 257 12.11 28.49 -16.60
N LYS A 258 11.50 27.68 -15.71
CA LYS A 258 10.50 26.66 -16.07
C LYS A 258 9.19 26.84 -15.27
N PRO A 259 8.00 26.54 -15.84
CA PRO A 259 6.72 26.61 -15.12
C PRO A 259 6.67 25.71 -13.89
N TYR A 260 5.79 26.04 -12.92
CA TYR A 260 5.62 25.29 -11.66
C TYR A 260 5.24 23.81 -11.84
N ASN A 261 4.75 23.45 -13.02
CA ASN A 261 4.36 22.10 -13.41
C ASN A 261 5.25 21.54 -14.53
N TYR A 262 6.59 21.65 -14.45
CA TYR A 262 7.48 21.19 -15.52
C TYR A 262 8.08 19.79 -15.26
N PRO A 263 8.04 18.86 -16.24
CA PRO A 263 7.34 18.96 -17.54
C PRO A 263 5.83 19.06 -17.34
N ALA A 264 5.13 19.72 -18.29
CA ALA A 264 3.70 20.06 -18.21
C ALA A 264 2.87 18.94 -17.57
N ASP A 265 1.93 19.32 -16.70
CA ASP A 265 1.00 18.42 -16.00
C ASP A 265 1.62 17.51 -14.92
N ARG A 266 2.79 17.90 -14.38
CA ARG A 266 3.41 17.26 -13.21
C ARG A 266 3.45 18.20 -12.01
N TYR A 267 3.34 17.66 -10.80
CA TYR A 267 3.25 18.46 -9.57
C TYR A 267 4.00 17.77 -8.42
N PRO A 268 4.94 18.43 -7.72
CA PRO A 268 5.40 19.85 -7.81
C PRO A 268 6.59 20.09 -8.78
N VAL A 269 7.22 21.29 -8.73
CA VAL A 269 8.25 21.93 -9.62
C VAL A 269 9.33 21.02 -10.23
N ASN A 270 9.56 19.84 -9.68
CA ASN A 270 10.55 18.86 -10.10
C ASN A 270 9.92 17.57 -10.62
N GLY A 271 8.76 17.63 -11.28
CA GLY A 271 8.25 16.53 -12.10
C GLY A 271 7.88 15.24 -11.36
N PHE A 272 7.91 15.21 -10.03
CA PHE A 272 7.43 14.09 -9.23
C PHE A 272 5.93 13.89 -9.45
N ILE A 273 5.49 12.64 -9.46
CA ILE A 273 4.07 12.28 -9.47
C ILE A 273 3.73 11.95 -8.02
N MET A 274 2.84 12.72 -7.40
CA MET A 274 2.35 12.37 -6.08
C MET A 274 1.67 10.99 -6.12
N PRO A 275 1.79 10.19 -5.05
CA PRO A 275 0.92 9.04 -4.87
C PRO A 275 -0.55 9.43 -5.02
N PRO A 276 -1.43 8.50 -5.44
CA PRO A 276 -2.88 8.72 -5.51
C PRO A 276 -3.40 9.43 -4.25
N GLN A 277 -4.29 10.42 -4.44
CA GLN A 277 -4.88 11.21 -3.36
C GLN A 277 -6.38 10.93 -3.27
N PRO A 278 -6.98 11.03 -2.08
CA PRO A 278 -8.42 10.88 -1.92
C PRO A 278 -9.21 11.86 -2.81
N PRO A 279 -10.37 11.45 -3.35
CA PRO A 279 -11.19 12.31 -4.21
C PRO A 279 -11.74 13.56 -3.49
N GLU A 280 -11.85 13.52 -2.16
CA GLU A 280 -12.28 14.66 -1.33
C GLU A 280 -11.21 15.76 -1.23
N GLY A 281 -9.94 15.42 -1.49
CA GLY A 281 -8.81 16.36 -1.48
C GLY A 281 -7.51 15.74 -0.98
N GLU A 282 -6.40 16.45 -1.19
CA GLU A 282 -5.06 16.08 -0.72
C GLU A 282 -5.10 15.78 0.80
N PHE A 283 -4.74 14.55 1.18
CA PHE A 283 -4.74 14.04 2.55
C PHE A 283 -6.09 14.05 3.29
N ALA A 284 -7.23 14.10 2.59
CA ALA A 284 -8.54 14.13 3.23
C ALA A 284 -8.80 12.92 4.15
N ASP A 285 -8.21 11.77 3.81
CA ASP A 285 -8.23 10.54 4.59
C ASP A 285 -7.51 10.67 5.94
N TYR A 286 -6.33 11.30 5.97
CA TYR A 286 -5.63 11.62 7.23
C TYR A 286 -6.45 12.61 8.08
N TYR A 287 -7.02 13.64 7.45
CA TYR A 287 -7.84 14.62 8.18
C TYR A 287 -9.21 14.07 8.61
N ALA A 288 -9.63 12.91 8.10
CA ALA A 288 -10.82 12.20 8.56
C ALA A 288 -10.58 11.43 9.87
N LEU A 289 -9.31 11.21 10.27
CA LEU A 289 -9.01 10.66 11.58
C LEU A 289 -9.47 11.61 12.69
N PRO A 290 -10.07 11.12 13.79
CA PRO A 290 -10.52 11.99 14.86
C PRO A 290 -9.34 12.78 15.47
N GLU A 291 -9.54 14.09 15.69
CA GLU A 291 -8.51 14.96 16.26
C GLU A 291 -8.05 14.46 17.64
N GLY A 292 -6.74 14.23 17.80
CA GLY A 292 -6.15 13.72 19.03
C GLY A 292 -6.38 12.23 19.31
N SER A 293 -6.87 11.47 18.32
CA SER A 293 -7.01 10.02 18.37
C SER A 293 -5.67 9.30 18.52
N ILE A 294 -5.72 8.04 18.93
CA ILE A 294 -4.54 7.14 18.96
C ILE A 294 -3.98 6.96 17.55
N ALA A 295 -4.86 6.75 16.57
CA ALA A 295 -4.47 6.60 15.16
C ALA A 295 -3.69 7.82 14.64
N GLN A 296 -4.24 9.02 14.84
CA GLN A 296 -3.56 10.26 14.43
C GLN A 296 -2.24 10.46 15.20
N ASN A 297 -2.21 10.17 16.50
CA ASN A 297 -0.98 10.29 17.30
C ASN A 297 0.15 9.35 16.83
N LEU A 298 -0.19 8.14 16.40
CA LEU A 298 0.78 7.22 15.82
C LEU A 298 1.24 7.66 14.43
N ALA A 299 0.33 8.15 13.57
CA ALA A 299 0.69 8.72 12.28
C ALA A 299 1.63 9.94 12.44
N ASP A 300 1.51 10.67 13.54
CA ASP A 300 2.35 11.82 13.86
C ASP A 300 3.66 11.44 14.60
N LYS A 301 3.88 10.15 14.89
CA LYS A 301 5.03 9.66 15.67
C LYS A 301 6.34 10.18 15.07
N GLY A 302 7.20 10.72 15.95
CA GLY A 302 8.55 11.16 15.56
C GLY A 302 8.58 12.35 14.63
N GLU A 303 7.54 13.19 14.64
CA GLU A 303 7.38 14.34 13.73
C GLU A 303 7.31 13.92 12.25
N LEU A 304 6.98 12.67 11.93
CA LEU A 304 6.95 12.18 10.54
C LEU A 304 5.83 12.82 9.71
N ASN A 305 4.67 13.11 10.30
CA ASN A 305 3.63 13.92 9.67
C ASN A 305 4.08 15.38 9.47
N SER A 306 4.57 16.01 10.54
CA SER A 306 5.09 17.38 10.50
C SER A 306 6.42 17.49 9.74
N PHE A 307 7.03 16.37 9.32
CA PHE A 307 8.30 16.37 8.61
C PHE A 307 8.12 17.17 7.32
N ILE A 308 7.02 16.93 6.60
CA ILE A 308 6.60 17.66 5.41
C ILE A 308 6.62 19.18 5.68
N ASP A 309 6.07 19.64 6.81
CA ASP A 309 6.01 21.07 7.14
C ASP A 309 7.35 21.62 7.69
N SER A 310 8.11 20.81 8.42
CA SER A 310 9.39 21.17 9.04
C SER A 310 10.49 21.46 8.02
N MET A 311 10.36 20.91 6.79
CA MET A 311 11.26 21.13 5.65
C MET A 311 11.47 22.62 5.33
N VAL A 312 10.47 23.47 5.57
CA VAL A 312 10.54 24.93 5.38
C VAL A 312 11.60 25.58 6.26
N SER A 313 11.65 25.17 7.53
CA SER A 313 12.50 25.83 8.55
C SER A 313 13.99 25.56 8.37
N LEU A 314 14.32 24.52 7.58
CA LEU A 314 15.68 24.01 7.38
C LEU A 314 16.23 24.32 5.97
N ALA A 315 15.37 24.66 5.02
CA ALA A 315 15.79 25.11 3.70
C ALA A 315 16.34 26.54 3.78
N GLN A 316 17.62 26.73 3.47
CA GLN A 316 18.13 28.08 3.20
C GLN A 316 17.34 28.65 2.01
N VAL A 317 16.76 29.83 2.19
CA VAL A 317 16.05 30.57 1.14
C VAL A 317 16.92 30.60 -0.11
N ILE A 318 16.42 29.99 -1.21
CA ILE A 318 17.07 30.03 -2.51
C ILE A 318 17.34 31.50 -2.87
N PRO A 319 18.59 31.90 -3.16
CA PRO A 319 18.93 33.30 -3.42
C PRO A 319 18.04 33.90 -4.52
N GLY A 320 17.29 34.96 -4.19
CA GLY A 320 16.40 35.66 -5.12
C GLY A 320 14.92 35.25 -5.06
N LEU A 321 14.58 34.08 -4.50
CA LEU A 321 13.20 33.59 -4.42
C LEU A 321 12.34 34.42 -3.44
N ALA A 322 12.93 34.85 -2.33
CA ALA A 322 12.29 35.75 -1.36
C ALA A 322 12.02 37.17 -1.90
N ALA A 323 12.54 37.53 -3.08
CA ALA A 323 12.21 38.78 -3.75
C ALA A 323 10.98 38.65 -4.68
N LEU A 324 10.57 37.42 -5.01
CA LEU A 324 9.50 37.13 -5.97
C LEU A 324 8.18 36.68 -5.30
N TYR A 325 8.25 36.07 -4.11
CA TYR A 325 7.09 35.47 -3.45
C TYR A 325 6.93 35.96 -2.00
N SER A 326 5.68 35.97 -1.52
CA SER A 326 5.35 36.34 -0.15
C SER A 326 5.68 35.21 0.84
N GLY A 327 5.75 35.50 2.15
CA GLY A 327 6.22 34.54 3.17
C GLY A 327 5.53 33.15 3.12
N THR A 328 4.20 33.09 3.08
CA THR A 328 3.46 31.82 3.07
C THR A 328 3.62 31.05 1.77
N GLU A 329 3.53 31.75 0.64
CA GLU A 329 3.67 31.17 -0.72
C GLU A 329 5.09 30.64 -0.95
N LEU A 330 6.11 31.40 -0.52
CA LEU A 330 7.50 30.98 -0.56
C LEU A 330 7.73 29.69 0.25
N ASN A 331 7.12 29.59 1.44
CA ASN A 331 7.24 28.41 2.29
C ASN A 331 6.62 27.17 1.64
N GLU A 332 5.42 27.29 1.05
CA GLU A 332 4.76 26.18 0.37
C GLU A 332 5.59 25.66 -0.83
N ILE A 333 6.11 26.57 -1.66
CA ILE A 333 6.96 26.21 -2.80
C ILE A 333 8.20 25.45 -2.33
N ILE A 334 8.85 25.92 -1.25
CA ILE A 334 10.04 25.28 -0.69
C ILE A 334 9.71 23.88 -0.16
N THR A 335 8.63 23.73 0.61
CA THR A 335 8.17 22.43 1.14
C THR A 335 7.98 21.42 0.01
N ARG A 336 7.15 21.76 -0.96
CA ARG A 336 6.76 20.85 -2.03
C ARG A 336 7.95 20.48 -2.90
N THR A 337 8.84 21.44 -3.17
CA THR A 337 10.10 21.17 -3.89
C THR A 337 10.94 20.17 -3.12
N PHE A 338 11.25 20.43 -1.85
CA PHE A 338 12.11 19.54 -1.06
C PHE A 338 11.53 18.14 -0.94
N PHE A 339 10.23 18.04 -0.64
CA PHE A 339 9.53 16.77 -0.54
C PHE A 339 9.68 15.91 -1.79
N ALA A 340 9.53 16.52 -2.95
CA ALA A 340 9.69 15.78 -4.19
C ALA A 340 11.16 15.41 -4.51
N HIS A 341 12.15 16.16 -4.01
CA HIS A 341 13.55 15.71 -4.06
C HIS A 341 13.79 14.50 -3.16
N TYR A 342 13.20 14.51 -1.97
CA TYR A 342 13.24 13.38 -1.05
C TYR A 342 12.61 12.12 -1.68
N ALA A 343 11.45 12.26 -2.33
CA ALA A 343 10.78 11.17 -3.02
C ALA A 343 11.58 10.67 -4.24
N MET A 344 12.08 11.58 -5.09
CA MET A 344 12.91 11.20 -6.24
C MET A 344 14.20 10.47 -5.82
N ASN A 345 14.81 10.89 -4.72
CA ASN A 345 15.98 10.23 -4.19
C ASN A 345 15.67 8.80 -3.66
N TYR A 346 14.50 8.58 -3.07
CA TYR A 346 14.02 7.23 -2.75
C TYR A 346 13.89 6.39 -4.04
N MET A 347 13.29 6.93 -5.10
CA MET A 347 13.17 6.23 -6.40
C MET A 347 14.52 5.88 -7.01
N ALA A 348 15.47 6.81 -7.01
CA ALA A 348 16.83 6.54 -7.47
C ALA A 348 17.51 5.44 -6.64
N ALA A 349 17.28 5.41 -5.33
CA ALA A 349 17.78 4.37 -4.45
C ALA A 349 17.19 2.98 -4.77
N VAL A 350 15.89 2.91 -5.07
CA VAL A 350 15.24 1.66 -5.53
C VAL A 350 15.86 1.18 -6.85
N GLN A 351 16.06 2.06 -7.83
CA GLN A 351 16.69 1.71 -9.12
C GLN A 351 18.15 1.26 -8.95
N TYR A 352 18.89 1.87 -8.01
CA TYR A 352 20.24 1.45 -7.67
C TYR A 352 20.27 0.02 -7.11
N ILE A 353 19.35 -0.30 -6.21
CA ILE A 353 19.25 -1.65 -5.61
C ILE A 353 18.78 -2.68 -6.62
N ASP A 354 17.81 -2.35 -7.47
CA ASP A 354 17.42 -3.20 -8.59
C ASP A 354 18.63 -3.61 -9.44
N HIS A 355 19.51 -2.65 -9.76
CA HIS A 355 20.74 -2.94 -10.48
C HIS A 355 21.71 -3.82 -9.68
N GLN A 356 21.88 -3.62 -8.37
CA GLN A 356 22.75 -4.50 -7.56
C GLN A 356 22.19 -5.92 -7.44
N ILE A 357 20.87 -6.07 -7.37
CA ILE A 357 20.19 -7.37 -7.40
C ILE A 357 20.41 -8.04 -8.75
N GLY A 358 20.22 -7.31 -9.86
CA GLY A 358 20.52 -7.81 -11.21
C GLY A 358 21.93 -8.38 -11.32
N ARG A 359 22.94 -7.68 -10.79
CA ARG A 359 24.32 -8.20 -10.75
C ARG A 359 24.43 -9.54 -10.03
N VAL A 360 23.77 -9.71 -8.89
CA VAL A 360 23.78 -10.97 -8.13
C VAL A 360 23.09 -12.09 -8.91
N LEU A 361 21.94 -11.80 -9.52
CA LEU A 361 21.20 -12.78 -10.34
C LEU A 361 22.02 -13.21 -11.56
N ASP A 362 22.59 -12.26 -12.31
CA ASP A 362 23.45 -12.55 -13.46
C ASP A 362 24.69 -13.37 -13.05
N GLY A 363 25.23 -13.10 -11.86
CA GLY A 363 26.34 -13.87 -11.29
C GLY A 363 25.99 -15.30 -10.92
N LEU A 364 24.77 -15.55 -10.43
CA LEU A 364 24.26 -16.89 -10.18
C LEU A 364 24.07 -17.64 -11.51
N GLU A 365 23.47 -16.99 -12.50
CA GLU A 365 23.21 -17.54 -13.84
C GLU A 365 24.48 -17.84 -14.64
N ALA A 366 25.59 -17.15 -14.34
CA ALA A 366 26.89 -17.47 -14.91
C ALA A 366 27.39 -18.89 -14.53
N HIS A 367 26.78 -19.52 -13.52
CA HIS A 367 27.05 -20.88 -13.06
C HIS A 367 25.80 -21.77 -13.16
N PRO A 368 25.49 -22.35 -14.34
CA PRO A 368 24.23 -23.07 -14.57
C PRO A 368 23.93 -24.19 -13.56
N GLU A 369 24.93 -24.99 -13.19
CA GLU A 369 24.75 -26.06 -12.17
C GLU A 369 24.38 -25.50 -10.80
N LEU A 370 24.87 -24.30 -10.47
CA LEU A 370 24.51 -23.63 -9.23
C LEU A 370 23.11 -23.03 -9.31
N ALA A 371 22.78 -22.35 -10.42
CA ALA A 371 21.45 -21.78 -10.66
C ALA A 371 20.35 -22.85 -10.64
N ASP A 372 20.58 -23.99 -11.28
CA ASP A 372 19.65 -25.13 -11.34
C ASP A 372 19.39 -25.79 -9.96
N ASN A 373 20.17 -25.44 -8.93
CA ASN A 373 20.01 -25.93 -7.56
C ASN A 373 19.82 -24.79 -6.54
N THR A 374 19.48 -23.57 -6.94
CA THR A 374 19.34 -22.44 -6.00
C THR A 374 17.93 -21.86 -6.02
N ILE A 375 17.26 -21.87 -4.85
CA ILE A 375 16.03 -21.13 -4.61
C ILE A 375 16.39 -19.70 -4.23
N ILE A 376 15.74 -18.74 -4.88
CA ILE A 376 15.88 -17.32 -4.62
C ILE A 376 14.63 -16.86 -3.88
N LEU A 377 14.80 -16.19 -2.75
CA LEU A 377 13.72 -15.52 -2.02
C LEU A 377 14.12 -14.08 -1.77
N LEU A 378 13.38 -13.14 -2.36
CA LEU A 378 13.54 -11.70 -2.13
C LEU A 378 12.39 -11.19 -1.27
N VAL A 379 12.72 -10.40 -0.24
CA VAL A 379 11.78 -9.73 0.65
C VAL A 379 12.24 -8.32 1.02
N SER A 380 11.31 -7.49 1.48
CA SER A 380 11.63 -6.33 2.33
C SER A 380 11.37 -6.65 3.79
N ASP A 381 12.02 -5.96 4.73
CA ASP A 381 11.68 -6.08 6.16
C ASP A 381 10.40 -5.34 6.52
N HIS A 382 10.06 -4.27 5.82
CA HIS A 382 8.77 -3.57 5.85
C HIS A 382 8.63 -2.59 4.67
N GLY A 383 7.45 -2.04 4.46
CA GLY A 383 7.16 -1.03 3.44
C GLY A 383 7.66 0.38 3.83
N TYR A 384 7.28 1.40 3.05
CA TYR A 384 7.75 2.77 3.26
C TYR A 384 6.88 3.81 2.53
N THR A 385 6.36 4.82 3.21
CA THR A 385 5.56 5.86 2.53
C THR A 385 6.42 7.03 2.04
N ILE A 386 6.01 7.62 0.94
CA ILE A 386 6.61 8.82 0.35
C ILE A 386 5.56 9.90 0.11
N GLY A 387 4.52 9.97 0.95
CA GLY A 387 3.50 11.03 0.93
C GLY A 387 2.07 10.58 1.17
N GLU A 388 1.78 9.30 0.97
CA GLU A 388 0.47 8.70 1.20
C GLU A 388 -0.03 9.07 2.60
N LYS A 389 -1.30 9.45 2.72
CA LYS A 389 -1.95 9.80 3.99
C LYS A 389 -1.19 10.86 4.81
N ARG A 390 -0.50 11.80 4.14
CA ARG A 390 0.37 12.82 4.78
C ARG A 390 1.48 12.19 5.64
N HIS A 391 1.95 11.01 5.27
CA HIS A 391 2.90 10.24 6.06
C HIS A 391 4.16 9.92 5.25
N VAL A 392 5.30 9.93 5.92
CA VAL A 392 6.60 9.56 5.34
C VAL A 392 7.31 8.52 6.18
N ALA A 393 8.10 7.68 5.52
CA ALA A 393 8.85 6.60 6.14
C ALA A 393 7.96 5.46 6.69
N LYS A 394 7.92 5.24 8.00
CA LYS A 394 7.33 4.03 8.61
C LYS A 394 6.68 4.35 9.95
N TRP A 395 6.29 3.33 10.72
CA TRP A 395 5.62 3.45 12.02
C TRP A 395 4.10 3.69 12.01
N THR A 396 3.41 3.23 10.96
CA THR A 396 1.94 3.10 10.93
C THR A 396 1.52 1.68 10.56
N LEU A 397 0.26 1.36 10.83
CA LEU A 397 -0.31 0.02 10.58
C LEU A 397 -1.05 -0.09 9.24
N TRP A 398 -1.00 0.95 8.40
CA TRP A 398 -1.56 0.99 7.05
C TRP A 398 -0.86 0.02 6.08
N GLU A 399 -1.54 -0.39 5.02
CA GLU A 399 -0.99 -1.34 4.04
C GLU A 399 0.31 -0.82 3.44
N THR A 400 0.41 0.48 3.09
CA THR A 400 1.60 1.05 2.43
C THR A 400 2.91 0.91 3.23
N VAL A 401 2.83 0.73 4.56
CA VAL A 401 4.00 0.56 5.43
C VAL A 401 4.23 -0.90 5.82
N ASN A 402 3.20 -1.74 5.79
CA ASN A 402 3.32 -3.15 6.19
C ASN A 402 3.45 -4.09 4.98
N ARG A 403 2.85 -3.77 3.85
CA ARG A 403 2.96 -4.52 2.61
C ARG A 403 4.38 -4.38 2.04
N ILE A 404 4.90 -5.49 1.54
CA ILE A 404 6.28 -5.59 1.06
C ILE A 404 6.34 -6.30 -0.30
N PRO A 405 7.36 -6.00 -1.12
CA PRO A 405 7.72 -6.90 -2.21
C PRO A 405 8.18 -8.24 -1.64
N MET A 406 7.60 -9.32 -2.17
CA MET A 406 8.07 -10.67 -1.93
C MET A 406 7.99 -11.49 -3.21
N MET A 407 9.12 -12.10 -3.58
CA MET A 407 9.26 -12.89 -4.80
C MET A 407 10.06 -14.15 -4.50
N MET A 408 9.63 -15.28 -5.07
CA MET A 408 10.36 -16.54 -5.00
C MET A 408 10.63 -17.07 -6.41
N ALA A 409 11.84 -17.50 -6.71
CA ALA A 409 12.21 -18.06 -8.01
C ALA A 409 13.19 -19.22 -7.87
N GLY A 410 13.39 -19.98 -8.94
CA GLY A 410 14.34 -21.09 -8.99
C GLY A 410 13.68 -22.45 -9.32
N PRO A 411 14.43 -23.56 -9.20
CA PRO A 411 13.97 -24.88 -9.59
C PRO A 411 12.73 -25.31 -8.79
N GLY A 412 11.67 -25.72 -9.49
CA GLY A 412 10.42 -26.18 -8.88
C GLY A 412 9.46 -25.07 -8.44
N ILE A 413 9.83 -23.80 -8.60
CA ILE A 413 8.94 -22.65 -8.34
C ILE A 413 8.16 -22.30 -9.61
N PRO A 414 6.83 -22.03 -9.53
CA PRO A 414 6.06 -21.55 -10.67
C PRO A 414 6.62 -20.24 -11.23
N GLN A 415 6.55 -20.05 -12.55
CA GLN A 415 7.07 -18.86 -13.24
C GLN A 415 5.94 -17.99 -13.78
N GLY A 416 6.02 -16.69 -13.57
CA GLY A 416 5.08 -15.70 -14.08
C GLY A 416 3.70 -15.73 -13.41
N GLU A 417 3.61 -16.34 -12.22
CA GLU A 417 2.37 -16.47 -11.45
C GLU A 417 2.32 -15.44 -10.33
N VAL A 418 1.11 -15.06 -9.92
CA VAL A 418 0.87 -14.10 -8.83
C VAL A 418 0.01 -14.75 -7.75
N VAL A 419 0.46 -14.65 -6.51
CA VAL A 419 -0.30 -15.05 -5.31
C VAL A 419 -1.00 -13.83 -4.73
N HIS A 420 -2.32 -13.93 -4.61
CA HIS A 420 -3.16 -12.91 -3.97
C HIS A 420 -3.52 -13.24 -2.52
N SER A 421 -3.23 -14.45 -2.04
CA SER A 421 -3.38 -14.75 -0.62
C SER A 421 -2.44 -13.88 0.23
N PRO A 422 -2.93 -13.30 1.34
CA PRO A 422 -2.07 -12.71 2.35
C PRO A 422 -1.05 -13.73 2.87
N VAL A 423 0.21 -13.31 2.96
CA VAL A 423 1.30 -14.07 3.60
C VAL A 423 2.11 -13.15 4.51
N SER A 424 2.66 -13.70 5.59
CA SER A 424 3.50 -12.96 6.55
C SER A 424 4.98 -13.28 6.36
N LEU A 425 5.87 -12.36 6.74
CA LEU A 425 7.29 -12.69 6.93
C LEU A 425 7.52 -13.87 7.90
N LEU A 426 6.59 -14.14 8.84
CA LEU A 426 6.66 -15.33 9.72
C LEU A 426 6.58 -16.65 8.95
N ASP A 427 5.96 -16.63 7.77
CA ASP A 427 5.67 -17.83 6.98
C ASP A 427 6.91 -18.30 6.21
N ILE A 428 7.93 -17.46 6.09
CA ILE A 428 9.21 -17.78 5.42
C ILE A 428 9.93 -18.92 6.13
N TYR A 429 10.02 -18.87 7.46
CA TYR A 429 10.75 -19.86 8.24
C TYR A 429 10.17 -21.28 8.03
N PRO A 430 8.89 -21.57 8.35
CA PRO A 430 8.34 -22.91 8.11
C PRO A 430 8.38 -23.30 6.62
N THR A 431 8.21 -22.34 5.69
CA THR A 431 8.27 -22.66 4.26
C THR A 431 9.65 -23.12 3.81
N LEU A 432 10.72 -22.44 4.25
CA LEU A 432 12.08 -22.86 3.89
C LEU A 432 12.47 -24.19 4.55
N LEU A 433 11.98 -24.48 5.76
CA LEU A 433 12.16 -25.79 6.37
C LEU A 433 11.46 -26.89 5.57
N GLU A 434 10.22 -26.66 5.13
CA GLU A 434 9.48 -27.62 4.31
C GLU A 434 10.16 -27.84 2.94
N ILE A 435 10.64 -26.77 2.29
CA ILE A 435 11.38 -26.86 1.02
C ILE A 435 12.68 -27.67 1.17
N THR A 436 13.35 -27.54 2.30
CA THR A 436 14.65 -28.19 2.57
C THR A 436 14.52 -29.56 3.25
N GLY A 437 13.30 -29.97 3.62
CA GLY A 437 13.04 -31.21 4.35
C GLY A 437 13.61 -31.20 5.78
N VAL A 438 13.85 -30.04 6.36
CA VAL A 438 14.38 -29.87 7.72
C VAL A 438 13.21 -29.84 8.70
N ASP A 439 13.29 -30.61 9.79
CA ASP A 439 12.23 -30.63 10.80
C ASP A 439 12.07 -29.27 11.50
N GLU A 440 10.82 -28.88 11.78
CA GLU A 440 10.53 -27.67 12.58
C GLU A 440 11.13 -27.81 14.00
N PRO A 441 11.68 -26.72 14.57
CA PRO A 441 12.00 -26.72 15.99
C PRO A 441 10.74 -26.88 16.84
N VAL A 442 10.89 -27.46 18.03
CA VAL A 442 9.82 -27.62 19.02
C VAL A 442 10.27 -27.07 20.36
N PHE A 443 9.31 -26.61 21.17
CA PHE A 443 9.58 -26.30 22.56
C PHE A 443 9.98 -27.56 23.35
N PRO A 444 10.64 -27.43 24.52
CA PRO A 444 11.02 -28.58 25.35
C PRO A 444 9.85 -29.47 25.79
N ASP A 445 8.62 -28.97 25.79
CA ASP A 445 7.40 -29.72 26.09
C ASP A 445 6.81 -30.45 24.89
N GLY A 446 7.41 -30.30 23.70
CA GLY A 446 6.98 -30.88 22.44
C GLY A 446 5.91 -30.09 21.69
N SER A 447 5.50 -28.92 22.20
CA SER A 447 4.62 -28.02 21.46
C SER A 447 5.35 -27.37 20.29
N ARG A 448 4.58 -26.98 19.26
CA ARG A 448 5.10 -26.32 18.06
C ARG A 448 5.74 -24.99 18.44
N TYR A 449 6.92 -24.71 17.90
CA TYR A 449 7.65 -23.47 18.21
C TYR A 449 7.28 -22.30 17.30
N LEU A 450 7.09 -22.55 16.00
CA LEU A 450 6.89 -21.50 14.97
C LEU A 450 5.44 -21.00 14.95
N ASP A 451 5.28 -19.67 14.89
CA ASP A 451 3.97 -18.99 14.83
C ASP A 451 3.48 -18.82 13.37
N GLY A 452 4.41 -18.87 12.42
CA GLY A 452 4.18 -18.88 10.97
C GLY A 452 3.53 -20.17 10.46
N ALA A 453 2.99 -20.14 9.24
CA ALA A 453 2.53 -21.33 8.52
C ALA A 453 3.19 -21.37 7.14
N SER A 454 3.53 -22.57 6.66
CA SER A 454 4.13 -22.69 5.32
C SER A 454 3.15 -22.23 4.23
N PHE A 455 3.64 -21.42 3.29
CA PHE A 455 2.90 -21.03 2.08
C PHE A 455 3.18 -21.98 0.90
N LEU A 456 3.80 -23.14 1.12
CA LEU A 456 4.01 -24.12 0.05
C LEU A 456 2.73 -24.53 -0.72
N PRO A 457 1.53 -24.57 -0.10
CA PRO A 457 0.28 -24.83 -0.83
C PRO A 457 0.02 -23.87 -2.00
N VAL A 458 0.38 -22.58 -1.87
CA VAL A 458 0.18 -21.61 -2.98
C VAL A 458 1.22 -21.77 -4.10
N LEU A 459 2.36 -22.43 -3.85
CA LEU A 459 3.26 -22.82 -4.96
C LEU A 459 2.58 -23.85 -5.87
N ASN A 460 1.76 -24.73 -5.30
CA ASN A 460 1.01 -25.72 -6.07
C ASN A 460 -0.26 -25.12 -6.70
N ASN A 461 -0.89 -24.15 -6.05
CA ASN A 461 -2.06 -23.46 -6.57
C ASN A 461 -1.99 -21.96 -6.24
N PRO A 462 -1.40 -21.11 -7.12
CA PRO A 462 -1.28 -19.68 -6.86
C PRO A 462 -2.61 -18.94 -6.63
N ALA A 463 -3.72 -19.51 -7.14
CA ALA A 463 -5.07 -18.99 -6.93
C ALA A 463 -5.71 -19.43 -5.59
N LEU A 464 -5.00 -20.20 -4.75
CA LEU A 464 -5.47 -20.58 -3.43
C LEU A 464 -5.43 -19.38 -2.49
N HIS A 465 -6.55 -19.10 -1.82
CA HIS A 465 -6.63 -18.14 -0.72
C HIS A 465 -6.38 -18.85 0.61
N LEU A 466 -5.23 -18.60 1.22
CA LEU A 466 -4.93 -19.10 2.56
C LEU A 466 -5.84 -18.37 3.54
N ASN A 467 -6.64 -19.12 4.29
CA ASN A 467 -7.57 -18.58 5.27
C ASN A 467 -6.89 -18.36 6.62
N ARG A 468 -5.83 -17.56 6.61
CA ARG A 468 -5.08 -17.17 7.82
C ARG A 468 -4.76 -15.68 7.72
N PRO A 469 -5.34 -14.83 8.59
CA PRO A 469 -5.02 -13.42 8.62
C PRO A 469 -3.57 -13.19 9.00
N VAL A 470 -2.97 -12.17 8.41
CA VAL A 470 -1.65 -11.68 8.79
C VAL A 470 -1.80 -10.60 9.85
N LEU A 471 -0.89 -10.63 10.84
CA LEU A 471 -0.87 -9.68 11.94
C LEU A 471 0.39 -8.81 11.86
N SER A 472 0.23 -7.51 12.09
CA SER A 472 1.33 -6.55 12.21
C SER A 472 1.20 -5.73 13.48
N TYR A 473 2.33 -5.42 14.13
CA TYR A 473 2.36 -4.82 15.46
C TYR A 473 3.22 -3.57 15.53
N ILE A 474 2.77 -2.60 16.32
CA ILE A 474 3.57 -1.45 16.75
C ILE A 474 3.24 -1.08 18.19
N ARG A 475 4.20 -0.49 18.91
CA ARG A 475 3.96 0.15 20.20
C ARG A 475 4.82 1.42 20.32
N ASN A 476 4.28 2.46 20.94
CA ASN A 476 5.08 3.62 21.29
C ASN A 476 5.95 3.33 22.52
N GLN A 477 7.11 3.98 22.62
CA GLN A 477 7.96 3.85 23.81
C GLN A 477 7.45 4.67 24.99
N SER A 478 6.69 5.74 24.72
CA SER A 478 6.16 6.67 25.72
C SER A 478 4.94 7.41 25.17
N GLY A 479 4.16 8.04 26.06
CA GLY A 479 2.95 8.77 25.66
C GLY A 479 1.75 7.88 25.37
N LEU A 480 0.83 8.39 24.55
CA LEU A 480 -0.32 7.62 24.07
C LEU A 480 0.17 6.40 23.25
N ALA A 481 -0.58 5.29 23.28
CA ALA A 481 -0.22 4.01 22.65
C ALA A 481 1.07 3.33 23.18
N SER A 482 1.59 3.72 24.34
CA SER A 482 2.80 3.09 24.91
C SER A 482 2.54 1.89 25.80
N CYS A 483 1.33 1.76 26.33
CA CYS A 483 1.00 0.71 27.30
C CYS A 483 0.71 -0.65 26.66
N PHE A 484 0.13 -0.65 25.46
CA PHE A 484 -0.32 -1.85 24.75
C PHE A 484 0.19 -1.85 23.32
N PRO A 485 0.41 -3.01 22.70
CA PRO A 485 0.63 -3.09 21.27
C PRO A 485 -0.64 -2.73 20.50
N GLN A 486 -0.45 -1.99 19.42
CA GLN A 486 -1.46 -1.70 18.41
C GLN A 486 -1.32 -2.74 17.31
N ILE A 487 -2.43 -3.24 16.77
CA ILE A 487 -2.43 -4.44 15.94
C ILE A 487 -3.25 -4.22 14.67
N SER A 488 -2.65 -4.56 13.53
CA SER A 488 -3.33 -4.72 12.24
C SER A 488 -3.68 -6.19 12.01
N VAL A 489 -4.84 -6.43 11.40
CA VAL A 489 -5.32 -7.73 10.93
C VAL A 489 -5.66 -7.61 9.46
N ARG A 490 -4.91 -8.30 8.60
CA ARG A 490 -5.17 -8.40 7.17
C ARG A 490 -5.61 -9.81 6.81
N ASP A 491 -6.90 -10.01 6.55
CA ASP A 491 -7.41 -11.28 6.00
C ASP A 491 -7.38 -11.25 4.45
N ASN A 492 -8.10 -12.12 3.75
CA ASN A 492 -8.12 -12.10 2.28
C ASN A 492 -8.76 -10.84 1.66
N ARG A 493 -9.71 -10.18 2.33
CA ARG A 493 -10.48 -9.02 1.80
C ARG A 493 -10.35 -7.76 2.65
N TRP A 494 -10.33 -7.90 3.96
CA TRP A 494 -10.46 -6.83 4.93
C TRP A 494 -9.12 -6.52 5.60
N HIS A 495 -8.91 -5.23 5.84
CA HIS A 495 -7.85 -4.75 6.70
C HIS A 495 -8.46 -4.00 7.88
N MET A 496 -8.25 -4.52 9.09
CA MET A 496 -8.71 -3.90 10.34
C MET A 496 -7.51 -3.50 11.18
N ILE A 497 -7.52 -2.28 11.72
CA ILE A 497 -6.53 -1.83 12.70
C ILE A 497 -7.25 -1.60 14.02
N ARG A 498 -6.74 -2.20 15.10
CA ARG A 498 -7.21 -1.95 16.47
C ARG A 498 -6.15 -1.21 17.26
N TYR A 499 -6.53 -0.03 17.73
CA TYR A 499 -5.75 0.73 18.69
C TYR A 499 -6.28 0.53 20.11
N GLN A 500 -5.36 0.54 21.07
CA GLN A 500 -5.64 0.38 22.49
C GLN A 500 -4.75 1.32 23.29
N ALA A 501 -5.33 2.12 24.18
CA ALA A 501 -4.57 2.98 25.07
C ALA A 501 -5.16 3.04 26.46
N ASN A 502 -4.29 3.23 27.44
CA ASN A 502 -4.63 3.80 28.73
C ASN A 502 -3.50 4.79 29.07
N ASN A 503 -3.83 6.02 29.50
CA ASN A 503 -2.87 7.12 29.78
C ASN A 503 -2.33 7.90 28.55
N ASP A 504 -2.17 9.22 28.72
CA ASP A 504 -1.63 10.18 27.73
C ASP A 504 -0.13 10.50 27.97
N GLY A 505 0.49 9.88 28.99
CA GLY A 505 1.89 10.06 29.33
C GLY A 505 2.21 11.23 30.27
N SER A 506 1.20 11.89 30.87
CA SER A 506 1.40 13.09 31.69
C SER A 506 1.67 12.87 33.21
N GLY A 507 1.77 11.62 33.70
CA GLY A 507 1.85 11.31 35.14
C GLY A 507 2.92 10.30 35.58
N PRO A 508 3.47 10.39 36.81
CA PRO A 508 4.38 9.38 37.36
C PRO A 508 3.59 8.13 37.79
N GLN A 509 3.78 7.02 37.08
CA GLN A 509 3.16 5.70 37.26
C GLN A 509 1.62 5.65 37.22
N ASN A 510 1.05 5.54 36.01
CA ASN A 510 -0.24 4.87 35.79
C ASN A 510 0.05 3.55 35.06
N VAL A 511 -0.25 2.44 35.73
CA VAL A 511 -0.01 1.04 35.32
C VAL A 511 -0.82 0.71 34.04
N CYS A 512 -0.26 -0.03 33.09
CA CYS A 512 -1.03 -0.62 31.98
C CYS A 512 -2.19 -1.43 32.56
N ASP A 513 -3.43 -1.03 32.30
CA ASP A 513 -4.64 -1.59 32.90
C ASP A 513 -5.69 -1.83 31.80
N ASN A 514 -5.91 -3.10 31.50
CA ASN A 514 -6.88 -3.52 30.49
C ASN A 514 -8.32 -3.14 30.85
N ASP A 515 -8.65 -3.03 32.14
CA ASP A 515 -10.03 -2.74 32.58
C ASP A 515 -10.45 -1.29 32.28
N THR A 516 -9.47 -0.41 32.09
CA THR A 516 -9.68 1.02 31.79
C THR A 516 -9.21 1.40 30.39
N ALA A 517 -8.83 0.43 29.56
CA ALA A 517 -8.38 0.67 28.20
C ALA A 517 -9.51 1.22 27.33
N ILE A 518 -9.17 2.23 26.53
CA ILE A 518 -10.01 2.71 25.43
C ILE A 518 -9.52 2.08 24.12
N TYR A 519 -10.43 1.98 23.17
CA TYR A 519 -10.18 1.37 21.87
C TYR A 519 -10.63 2.28 20.75
N GLU A 520 -9.87 2.27 19.66
CA GLU A 520 -10.23 2.89 18.39
C GLU A 520 -9.98 1.86 17.28
N TRP A 521 -10.70 2.01 16.18
CA TRP A 521 -10.64 1.07 15.06
C TRP A 521 -10.58 1.82 13.73
N GLU A 522 -9.86 1.23 12.79
CA GLU A 522 -9.97 1.50 11.36
C GLU A 522 -10.36 0.19 10.66
N LEU A 523 -11.15 0.28 9.59
CA LEU A 523 -11.56 -0.88 8.78
C LEU A 523 -11.65 -0.46 7.32
N TYR A 524 -11.01 -1.24 6.45
CA TYR A 524 -10.99 -1.02 5.00
C TYR A 524 -11.41 -2.28 4.26
N ASP A 525 -12.25 -2.11 3.23
CA ASP A 525 -12.56 -3.16 2.25
C ASP A 525 -11.53 -3.10 1.14
N ILE A 526 -10.44 -3.84 1.27
CA ILE A 526 -9.36 -3.83 0.27
C ILE A 526 -9.81 -4.60 -0.98
N GLY A 527 -10.65 -5.63 -0.81
CA GLY A 527 -10.99 -6.60 -1.85
C GLY A 527 -10.01 -7.79 -1.85
N TYR A 528 -10.42 -8.89 -2.47
CA TYR A 528 -9.64 -10.13 -2.52
C TYR A 528 -8.35 -9.98 -3.35
N ASN A 529 -8.36 -9.06 -4.31
CA ASN A 529 -7.28 -8.76 -5.24
C ASN A 529 -6.83 -7.29 -5.16
N ARG A 530 -7.17 -6.58 -4.06
CA ARG A 530 -6.89 -5.14 -3.88
C ARG A 530 -7.64 -4.23 -4.87
N GLU A 531 -8.85 -4.61 -5.23
CA GLU A 531 -9.67 -3.95 -6.26
C GLU A 531 -10.69 -2.94 -5.71
N THR A 532 -10.90 -2.88 -4.39
CA THR A 532 -11.99 -2.08 -3.80
C THR A 532 -11.49 -0.77 -3.19
N ASP A 533 -10.61 -0.83 -2.18
CA ASP A 533 -10.00 0.35 -1.55
C ASP A 533 -8.49 0.14 -1.31
N PRO A 534 -7.68 -0.04 -2.37
CA PRO A 534 -6.25 -0.39 -2.25
C PRO A 534 -5.38 0.66 -1.53
N GLU A 535 -5.87 1.90 -1.43
CA GLU A 535 -5.18 3.05 -0.80
C GLU A 535 -5.80 3.42 0.57
N GLU A 536 -6.77 2.63 1.04
CA GLU A 536 -7.41 2.76 2.35
C GLU A 536 -8.05 4.14 2.58
N TRP A 537 -8.72 4.70 1.57
CA TRP A 537 -9.34 6.02 1.67
C TRP A 537 -10.63 6.00 2.50
N ASN A 538 -11.33 4.87 2.53
CA ASN A 538 -12.68 4.75 3.06
C ASN A 538 -12.68 3.97 4.37
N ASN A 539 -12.48 4.66 5.50
CA ASN A 539 -12.57 4.03 6.81
C ASN A 539 -14.04 3.69 7.18
N LEU A 540 -14.35 2.41 7.21
CA LEU A 540 -15.69 1.85 7.45
C LEU A 540 -15.99 1.59 8.93
N ALA A 541 -15.03 1.78 9.85
CA ALA A 541 -15.15 1.36 11.24
C ALA A 541 -16.30 2.07 12.00
N ALA A 542 -16.69 3.28 11.59
CA ALA A 542 -17.79 4.02 12.21
C ALA A 542 -19.18 3.51 11.79
N ILE A 543 -19.28 2.71 10.73
CA ILE A 543 -20.55 2.18 10.21
C ILE A 543 -20.93 0.93 11.01
N SER A 544 -22.06 0.98 11.72
CA SER A 544 -22.49 -0.07 12.65
C SER A 544 -22.65 -1.44 12.01
N ASP A 545 -22.97 -1.50 10.71
CA ASP A 545 -23.16 -2.74 9.96
C ASP A 545 -21.87 -3.59 9.93
N TYR A 546 -20.68 -3.00 10.05
CA TYR A 546 -19.42 -3.75 10.02
C TYR A 546 -18.95 -4.21 11.40
N ARG A 547 -19.66 -3.87 12.49
CA ARG A 547 -19.28 -4.30 13.83
C ARG A 547 -19.18 -5.83 13.98
N PRO A 548 -20.11 -6.66 13.47
CA PRO A 548 -19.97 -8.11 13.55
C PRO A 548 -18.73 -8.67 12.85
N LEU A 549 -18.28 -8.05 11.76
CA LEU A 549 -17.04 -8.39 11.08
C LEU A 549 -15.83 -8.06 11.95
N MET A 550 -15.76 -6.84 12.48
CA MET A 550 -14.67 -6.43 13.37
C MET A 550 -14.63 -7.32 14.64
N ASP A 551 -15.77 -7.70 15.19
CA ASP A 551 -15.85 -8.63 16.33
C ASP A 551 -15.36 -10.05 15.98
N PHE A 552 -15.48 -10.46 14.72
CA PHE A 552 -14.90 -11.72 14.24
C PHE A 552 -13.38 -11.60 14.05
N LEU A 553 -12.91 -10.57 13.33
CA LEU A 553 -11.48 -10.33 13.08
C LEU A 553 -10.69 -10.17 14.39
N GLN A 554 -11.26 -9.50 15.39
CA GLN A 554 -10.60 -9.37 16.70
C GLN A 554 -10.35 -10.72 17.40
N LYS A 555 -11.08 -11.79 17.05
CA LYS A 555 -10.84 -13.11 17.65
C LYS A 555 -9.58 -13.79 17.13
N THR A 556 -8.95 -13.27 16.08
CA THR A 556 -7.71 -13.80 15.50
C THR A 556 -6.46 -13.18 16.11
N LEU A 557 -6.61 -12.25 17.06
CA LEU A 557 -5.51 -11.59 17.77
C LEU A 557 -4.86 -12.56 18.80
N TYR A 558 -3.61 -12.29 19.18
CA TYR A 558 -2.75 -13.21 19.97
C TYR A 558 -3.31 -13.76 21.28
N ASP A 559 -4.24 -13.04 21.91
CA ASP A 559 -4.87 -13.41 23.19
C ASP A 559 -6.25 -14.04 23.01
N SER A 560 -6.64 -14.34 21.76
CA SER A 560 -7.99 -14.70 21.38
C SER A 560 -8.11 -16.12 20.82
N VAL A 561 -9.35 -16.63 20.82
CA VAL A 561 -9.66 -18.04 20.58
C VAL A 561 -9.33 -18.54 19.17
N LEU A 562 -9.10 -17.66 18.20
CA LEU A 562 -8.73 -18.03 16.82
C LEU A 562 -7.27 -17.71 16.48
N TYR A 563 -6.45 -17.26 17.44
CA TYR A 563 -5.02 -17.05 17.19
C TYR A 563 -4.37 -18.34 16.69
N GLU A 564 -3.58 -18.23 15.61
CA GLU A 564 -2.91 -19.34 14.93
C GLU A 564 -3.84 -20.45 14.42
N GLN A 565 -5.16 -20.28 14.51
CA GLN A 565 -6.10 -21.25 13.98
C GLN A 565 -6.31 -21.03 12.49
N THR A 566 -6.40 -22.15 11.78
CA THR A 566 -6.84 -22.18 10.40
C THR A 566 -8.32 -21.79 10.31
N LEU A 567 -8.62 -20.70 9.60
CA LEU A 567 -9.98 -20.23 9.38
C LEU A 567 -10.61 -20.91 8.16
N MET A 568 -11.92 -20.77 8.04
CA MET A 568 -12.70 -21.26 6.90
C MET A 568 -13.06 -20.13 5.96
N SER A 569 -12.92 -20.41 4.65
CA SER A 569 -13.47 -19.55 3.61
C SER A 569 -14.96 -19.85 3.46
N ALA A 570 -15.78 -18.81 3.53
CA ALA A 570 -17.14 -18.88 3.01
C ALA A 570 -17.26 -17.89 1.85
N TYR A 571 -18.03 -18.26 0.85
CA TYR A 571 -18.43 -17.40 -0.25
C TYR A 571 -19.93 -17.27 -0.21
N LEU A 572 -20.42 -16.03 -0.23
CA LEU A 572 -21.84 -15.74 -0.28
C LEU A 572 -22.24 -15.46 -1.73
N GLU A 573 -23.36 -16.03 -2.14
CA GLU A 573 -23.98 -15.76 -3.42
C GLU A 573 -25.40 -15.27 -3.18
N VAL A 574 -25.72 -14.09 -3.73
CA VAL A 574 -27.07 -13.53 -3.75
C VAL A 574 -27.78 -14.02 -5.01
N LEU A 575 -28.71 -14.96 -4.86
CA LEU A 575 -29.39 -15.59 -5.98
C LEU A 575 -30.42 -14.64 -6.57
N GLY A 576 -30.22 -14.25 -7.83
CA GLY A 576 -31.08 -13.28 -8.50
C GLY A 576 -30.93 -11.87 -7.92
N ALA A 577 -29.69 -11.46 -7.63
CA ALA A 577 -29.35 -10.14 -7.12
C ALA A 577 -30.07 -9.02 -7.90
N GLN A 578 -30.74 -8.14 -7.15
CA GLN A 578 -31.36 -6.92 -7.68
C GLN A 578 -30.45 -5.74 -7.41
N CYS A 579 -30.49 -4.69 -8.23
CA CYS A 579 -29.70 -3.48 -7.97
C CYS A 579 -30.05 -2.85 -6.61
N LEU A 580 -31.35 -2.79 -6.32
CA LEU A 580 -31.93 -2.26 -5.10
C LEU A 580 -33.13 -3.15 -4.77
N TYR A 581 -33.36 -3.42 -3.48
CA TYR A 581 -34.48 -4.22 -3.02
C TYR A 581 -35.62 -3.34 -2.47
N ASP A 582 -36.87 -3.68 -2.81
CA ASP A 582 -38.08 -3.06 -2.28
C ASP A 582 -38.67 -3.91 -1.13
N TYR A 583 -39.58 -3.33 -0.35
CA TYR A 583 -40.16 -3.91 0.87
C TYR A 583 -40.84 -5.27 0.65
N ASN A 584 -41.33 -5.54 -0.56
CA ASN A 584 -42.03 -6.79 -0.90
C ASN A 584 -41.11 -7.86 -1.52
N ASP A 585 -39.82 -7.57 -1.69
CA ASP A 585 -38.88 -8.54 -2.24
C ASP A 585 -38.47 -9.62 -1.24
N VAL A 586 -37.97 -10.72 -1.79
CA VAL A 586 -37.37 -11.83 -1.04
C VAL A 586 -35.91 -11.93 -1.44
N ILE A 587 -35.03 -11.95 -0.44
CA ILE A 587 -33.59 -12.11 -0.59
C ILE A 587 -33.26 -13.59 -0.44
N GLU A 588 -32.61 -14.15 -1.46
CA GLU A 588 -32.16 -15.54 -1.49
C GLU A 588 -30.63 -15.55 -1.42
N LEU A 589 -30.07 -16.10 -0.34
CA LEU A 589 -28.63 -16.23 -0.13
C LEU A 589 -28.24 -17.70 -0.13
N SER A 590 -27.11 -18.00 -0.76
CA SER A 590 -26.46 -19.31 -0.69
C SER A 590 -25.03 -19.12 -0.21
N SER A 591 -24.51 -20.12 0.50
CA SER A 591 -23.12 -20.14 0.96
C SER A 591 -22.39 -21.38 0.47
N LEU A 592 -21.17 -21.17 -0.03
CA LEU A 592 -20.21 -22.22 -0.34
C LEU A 592 -19.04 -22.08 0.62
N VAL A 593 -18.74 -23.14 1.37
CA VAL A 593 -17.73 -23.08 2.43
C VAL A 593 -16.67 -24.14 2.21
N TYR A 594 -15.42 -23.70 2.31
CA TYR A 594 -14.22 -24.50 2.05
C TYR A 594 -13.32 -24.48 3.30
N ASP A 595 -12.57 -25.57 3.50
CA ASP A 595 -11.42 -25.55 4.40
C ASP A 595 -10.25 -24.76 3.81
N SER A 596 -9.13 -24.72 4.53
CA SER A 596 -7.91 -24.02 4.11
C SER A 596 -7.26 -24.56 2.85
N ASP A 597 -7.55 -25.80 2.50
CA ASP A 597 -6.97 -26.46 1.33
C ASP A 597 -7.86 -26.26 0.09
N GLY A 598 -8.96 -25.50 0.24
CA GLY A 598 -9.95 -25.28 -0.81
C GLY A 598 -10.89 -26.46 -1.01
N THR A 599 -11.01 -27.36 -0.03
CA THR A 599 -11.92 -28.51 -0.11
C THR A 599 -13.29 -28.13 0.46
N PRO A 600 -14.42 -28.42 -0.24
CA PRO A 600 -15.75 -28.17 0.29
C PRO A 600 -15.99 -28.90 1.61
N LEU A 601 -16.59 -28.21 2.59
CA LEU A 601 -16.86 -28.79 3.91
C LEU A 601 -18.00 -29.81 3.89
N GLY A 602 -17.86 -30.85 4.71
CA GLY A 602 -18.86 -31.89 4.96
C GLY A 602 -19.64 -31.71 6.28
N ASP A 603 -20.22 -32.80 6.78
CA ASP A 603 -20.93 -32.83 8.07
C ASP A 603 -20.01 -32.41 9.23
N GLY A 604 -20.51 -31.60 10.16
CA GLY A 604 -19.72 -31.13 11.33
C GLY A 604 -19.76 -29.62 11.58
N TYR A 605 -20.42 -28.86 10.72
CA TYR A 605 -20.55 -27.41 10.86
C TYR A 605 -22.00 -26.94 10.86
N HIS A 606 -22.27 -25.87 11.60
CA HIS A 606 -23.54 -25.17 11.61
C HIS A 606 -23.38 -23.78 10.99
N TYR A 607 -24.31 -23.42 10.12
CA TYR A 607 -24.35 -22.14 9.41
C TYR A 607 -25.40 -21.28 10.10
N ARG A 608 -24.98 -20.20 10.75
CA ARG A 608 -25.85 -19.28 11.47
C ARG A 608 -25.84 -17.92 10.80
N TRP A 609 -27.03 -17.43 10.49
CA TRP A 609 -27.26 -16.13 9.88
C TRP A 609 -27.91 -15.17 10.87
N THR A 610 -27.49 -13.92 10.83
CA THR A 610 -28.16 -12.77 11.45
C THR A 610 -28.22 -11.63 10.44
N ASN A 611 -29.02 -10.59 10.71
CA ASN A 611 -29.04 -9.38 9.87
C ASN A 611 -29.07 -8.08 10.71
N SER A 612 -28.85 -6.94 10.05
CA SER A 612 -28.76 -5.64 10.73
C SER A 612 -30.10 -5.00 11.11
N LEU A 613 -31.24 -5.48 10.57
CA LEU A 613 -32.54 -4.82 10.72
C LEU A 613 -33.52 -5.57 11.65
N THR A 614 -33.20 -6.80 12.06
CA THR A 614 -34.02 -7.65 12.93
C THR A 614 -33.15 -8.40 13.93
N ASP A 615 -33.76 -8.90 15.01
CA ASP A 615 -33.09 -9.77 15.99
C ASP A 615 -33.11 -11.27 15.58
N ASP A 616 -33.53 -11.57 14.35
CA ASP A 616 -33.72 -12.94 13.89
C ASP A 616 -32.39 -13.69 13.74
N THR A 617 -32.40 -14.95 14.17
CA THR A 617 -31.30 -15.89 13.94
C THR A 617 -31.80 -17.04 13.10
N LEU A 618 -31.18 -17.22 11.93
CA LEU A 618 -31.58 -18.20 10.93
C LEU A 618 -30.46 -19.21 10.71
N TYR A 619 -30.77 -20.38 10.14
CA TYR A 619 -29.83 -21.48 10.02
C TYR A 619 -29.93 -22.19 8.67
N GLY A 620 -28.79 -22.69 8.18
CA GLY A 620 -28.70 -23.45 6.94
C GLY A 620 -27.67 -22.86 5.96
N GLN A 621 -27.24 -23.65 4.98
CA GLN A 621 -26.33 -23.17 3.93
C GLN A 621 -27.01 -22.22 2.94
N GLN A 622 -28.33 -22.32 2.83
CA GLN A 622 -29.17 -21.44 2.04
C GLN A 622 -30.16 -20.73 2.95
N LEU A 623 -30.46 -19.48 2.63
CA LEU A 623 -31.37 -18.62 3.36
C LEU A 623 -32.34 -17.93 2.38
N SER A 624 -33.63 -17.96 2.70
CA SER A 624 -34.66 -17.16 2.06
C SER A 624 -35.21 -16.19 3.12
N PHE A 625 -35.14 -14.89 2.88
CA PHE A 625 -35.55 -13.85 3.81
C PHE A 625 -36.49 -12.85 3.12
N ALA A 626 -37.73 -12.75 3.59
CA ALA A 626 -38.69 -11.80 3.03
C ALA A 626 -38.51 -10.43 3.70
N LEU A 627 -38.32 -9.36 2.91
CA LEU A 627 -38.09 -8.02 3.47
C LEU A 627 -39.30 -7.46 4.22
N ASN A 628 -40.49 -7.98 3.95
CA ASN A 628 -41.70 -7.64 4.70
C ASN A 628 -41.77 -8.27 6.11
N ASP A 629 -40.81 -9.12 6.49
CA ASP A 629 -40.59 -9.53 7.87
C ASP A 629 -39.90 -8.43 8.69
N VAL A 630 -39.25 -7.45 8.04
CA VAL A 630 -38.75 -6.22 8.67
C VAL A 630 -39.94 -5.29 8.93
N TYR A 631 -39.95 -4.60 10.08
CA TYR A 631 -40.94 -3.54 10.31
C TYR A 631 -40.81 -2.46 9.21
N GLU A 632 -41.91 -2.11 8.55
CA GLU A 632 -41.95 -1.13 7.45
C GLU A 632 -41.28 0.21 7.83
N SER A 633 -41.46 0.67 9.07
CA SER A 633 -40.79 1.88 9.57
C SER A 633 -39.28 1.73 9.68
N THR A 634 -38.77 0.54 9.99
CA THR A 634 -37.32 0.27 10.03
C THR A 634 -36.78 0.23 8.60
N PHE A 635 -37.45 -0.50 7.70
CA PHE A 635 -37.10 -0.56 6.28
C PHE A 635 -37.02 0.84 5.65
N ASN A 636 -38.07 1.66 5.81
CA ASN A 636 -38.13 3.02 5.26
C ASN A 636 -37.06 3.98 5.82
N ASN A 637 -36.43 3.64 6.95
CA ASN A 637 -35.36 4.46 7.56
C ASN A 637 -33.97 3.83 7.39
N SER A 638 -33.85 2.73 6.63
CA SER A 638 -32.58 2.03 6.43
C SER A 638 -32.23 2.02 4.96
N ASP A 639 -31.03 2.45 4.61
CA ASP A 639 -30.57 2.42 3.22
C ASP A 639 -30.06 1.04 2.80
N TYR A 640 -29.69 0.21 3.77
CA TYR A 640 -29.10 -1.10 3.55
C TYR A 640 -29.62 -2.12 4.57
N ILE A 641 -29.57 -3.39 4.20
CA ILE A 641 -29.62 -4.55 5.10
C ILE A 641 -28.32 -5.34 4.95
N SER A 642 -27.67 -5.66 6.06
CA SER A 642 -26.49 -6.53 6.08
C SER A 642 -26.85 -7.89 6.62
N PHE A 643 -26.36 -8.95 5.95
CA PHE A 643 -26.45 -10.33 6.41
C PHE A 643 -25.08 -10.81 6.85
N TYR A 644 -25.05 -11.59 7.93
CA TYR A 644 -23.82 -12.10 8.54
C TYR A 644 -23.89 -13.61 8.68
N LEU A 645 -23.02 -14.32 7.96
CA LEU A 645 -22.86 -15.76 8.09
C LEU A 645 -21.74 -16.08 9.07
N HIS A 646 -22.04 -16.89 10.08
CA HIS A 646 -21.04 -17.56 10.91
C HIS A 646 -21.01 -19.06 10.58
N VAL A 647 -19.82 -19.59 10.31
CA VAL A 647 -19.56 -21.03 10.18
C VAL A 647 -19.03 -21.54 11.50
N ILE A 648 -19.85 -22.32 12.21
CA ILE A 648 -19.60 -22.75 13.58
C ILE A 648 -19.22 -24.22 13.59
N ASP A 649 -18.05 -24.53 14.16
CA ASP A 649 -17.64 -25.90 14.44
C ASP A 649 -18.57 -26.52 15.48
N SER A 650 -19.24 -27.61 15.12
CA SER A 650 -20.25 -28.26 15.98
C SER A 650 -19.64 -28.86 17.24
N ALA A 651 -18.35 -29.22 17.22
CA ALA A 651 -17.68 -29.83 18.37
C ALA A 651 -17.26 -28.80 19.42
N SER A 652 -16.69 -27.67 18.97
CA SER A 652 -16.17 -26.62 19.85
C SER A 652 -17.16 -25.50 20.13
N GLY A 653 -18.17 -25.31 19.28
CA GLY A 653 -19.07 -24.16 19.30
C GLY A 653 -18.42 -22.84 18.86
N ILE A 654 -17.18 -22.89 18.37
CA ILE A 654 -16.41 -21.73 17.94
C ILE A 654 -16.74 -21.42 16.47
N ALA A 655 -16.98 -20.15 16.16
CA ALA A 655 -17.10 -19.69 14.78
C ALA A 655 -15.71 -19.64 14.13
N LYS A 656 -15.48 -20.47 13.12
CA LYS A 656 -14.21 -20.58 12.38
C LYS A 656 -14.22 -19.90 11.01
N GLY A 657 -15.40 -19.49 10.53
CA GLY A 657 -15.55 -18.70 9.33
C GLY A 657 -16.60 -17.61 9.53
N PHE A 658 -16.41 -16.50 8.85
CA PHE A 658 -17.34 -15.38 8.83
C PHE A 658 -17.38 -14.79 7.43
N GLN A 659 -18.58 -14.42 6.99
CA GLN A 659 -18.80 -13.59 5.81
C GLN A 659 -19.94 -12.64 6.05
N MET A 660 -19.93 -11.54 5.31
CA MET A 660 -21.05 -10.60 5.29
C MET A 660 -21.36 -10.16 3.87
N GLU A 661 -22.63 -9.86 3.64
CA GLU A 661 -23.13 -9.26 2.43
C GLU A 661 -24.01 -8.06 2.80
N ARG A 662 -23.78 -6.91 2.19
CA ARG A 662 -24.53 -5.68 2.47
C ARG A 662 -25.33 -5.30 1.24
N LEU A 663 -26.65 -5.30 1.36
CA LEU A 663 -27.57 -5.13 0.26
C LEU A 663 -28.29 -3.79 0.35
N ALA A 664 -28.26 -3.03 -0.73
CA ALA A 664 -28.93 -1.73 -0.84
C ALA A 664 -30.45 -1.88 -1.03
N LEU A 665 -31.19 -0.99 -0.41
CA LEU A 665 -32.65 -0.93 -0.40
C LEU A 665 -33.15 0.26 -1.26
N HIS A 666 -34.47 0.34 -1.47
CA HIS A 666 -35.18 1.45 -2.12
C HIS A 666 -35.01 1.54 -3.64
N ALA A 667 -35.74 0.69 -4.37
CA ALA A 667 -35.71 0.67 -5.83
C ALA A 667 -36.14 1.98 -6.53
N ASP A 668 -36.74 2.94 -5.83
CA ASP A 668 -37.09 4.26 -6.35
C ASP A 668 -35.91 5.25 -6.35
N GLU A 669 -34.76 4.89 -5.79
CA GLU A 669 -33.58 5.74 -5.70
C GLU A 669 -32.51 5.47 -6.77
N VAL A 670 -32.85 4.72 -7.83
CA VAL A 670 -31.97 4.49 -8.99
C VAL A 670 -31.43 5.83 -9.49
N PRO A 671 -30.10 6.01 -9.56
CA PRO A 671 -29.54 7.27 -9.94
C PRO A 671 -29.75 7.56 -11.42
N SER A 672 -29.73 8.84 -11.77
CA SER A 672 -29.67 9.32 -13.14
C SER A 672 -28.76 10.53 -13.22
N GLY A 673 -28.12 10.73 -14.36
CA GLY A 673 -27.24 11.87 -14.59
C GLY A 673 -27.59 12.64 -15.86
N ASP A 674 -27.29 13.93 -15.87
CA ASP A 674 -27.15 14.71 -17.10
C ASP A 674 -25.80 15.42 -17.13
N ILE A 675 -25.26 15.57 -18.33
CA ILE A 675 -23.94 16.13 -18.56
C ILE A 675 -24.01 17.23 -19.62
N THR A 676 -23.43 18.38 -19.29
CA THR A 676 -23.21 19.49 -20.22
C THR A 676 -21.72 19.58 -20.49
N MET A 677 -21.33 19.75 -21.75
CA MET A 677 -19.93 19.78 -22.18
C MET A 677 -19.72 20.81 -23.29
N ASP A 678 -18.51 21.34 -23.39
CA ASP A 678 -18.06 22.26 -24.44
C ASP A 678 -16.80 21.70 -25.11
N ILE A 679 -16.57 22.06 -26.38
CA ILE A 679 -15.45 21.54 -27.18
C ILE A 679 -14.78 22.69 -27.93
N ASP A 680 -13.47 22.83 -27.76
CA ASP A 680 -12.64 23.74 -28.55
C ASP A 680 -11.37 23.04 -29.03
N ASN A 681 -11.05 23.15 -30.31
CA ASN A 681 -9.84 22.58 -30.94
C ASN A 681 -9.53 21.13 -30.48
N ASN A 682 -10.52 20.24 -30.59
CA ASN A 682 -10.46 18.84 -30.15
C ASN A 682 -10.28 18.62 -28.64
N THR A 683 -10.38 19.67 -27.83
CA THR A 683 -10.34 19.59 -26.37
C THR A 683 -11.74 19.71 -25.81
N LEU A 684 -12.16 18.69 -25.08
CA LEU A 684 -13.42 18.63 -24.35
C LEU A 684 -13.28 19.21 -22.95
N GLU A 685 -14.23 20.03 -22.55
CA GLU A 685 -14.41 20.47 -21.17
C GLU A 685 -15.81 20.08 -20.66
N ILE A 686 -15.88 19.43 -19.49
CA ILE A 686 -17.15 19.17 -18.82
C ILE A 686 -17.61 20.45 -18.11
N ILE A 687 -18.76 20.96 -18.53
CA ILE A 687 -19.36 22.19 -18.04
C ILE A 687 -20.17 21.90 -16.77
N SER A 688 -21.15 21.01 -16.81
CA SER A 688 -21.94 20.65 -15.63
C SER A 688 -22.24 19.16 -15.58
N VAL A 689 -22.39 18.66 -14.36
CA VAL A 689 -22.72 17.27 -14.06
C VAL A 689 -23.79 17.30 -12.98
N ASP A 690 -24.97 16.80 -13.31
CA ASP A 690 -26.11 16.77 -12.40
C ASP A 690 -26.51 15.32 -12.19
N ILE A 691 -26.13 14.74 -11.05
CA ILE A 691 -26.55 13.38 -10.63
C ILE A 691 -27.70 13.51 -9.63
N THR A 692 -28.77 12.77 -9.87
CA THR A 692 -29.93 12.63 -8.96
C THR A 692 -30.07 11.16 -8.54
N GLY A 693 -30.73 10.90 -7.40
CA GLY A 693 -30.82 9.56 -6.80
C GLY A 693 -29.63 9.22 -5.91
N LYS A 694 -29.63 8.02 -5.32
CA LYS A 694 -28.52 7.52 -4.50
C LYS A 694 -27.53 6.74 -5.36
N TYR A 695 -26.26 6.92 -5.09
CA TYR A 695 -25.17 6.23 -5.78
C TYR A 695 -24.01 6.03 -4.81
N ASP A 696 -23.20 5.01 -5.07
CA ASP A 696 -22.05 4.67 -4.24
C ASP A 696 -20.80 5.44 -4.72
N ASN A 697 -20.53 5.42 -6.03
CA ASN A 697 -19.48 6.21 -6.67
C ASN A 697 -19.78 6.46 -8.15
N PHE A 698 -18.90 7.17 -8.85
CA PHE A 698 -18.99 7.38 -10.29
C PHE A 698 -17.60 7.52 -10.91
N TYR A 699 -17.50 7.32 -12.23
CA TYR A 699 -16.31 7.63 -12.99
C TYR A 699 -16.63 7.91 -14.46
N TRP A 700 -15.75 8.64 -15.12
CA TRP A 700 -15.78 8.99 -16.52
C TRP A 700 -15.00 7.97 -17.34
N MET A 701 -15.47 7.71 -18.55
CA MET A 701 -14.75 7.04 -19.63
C MET A 701 -14.73 7.98 -20.84
N PHE A 702 -13.52 8.36 -21.27
CA PHE A 702 -13.26 9.08 -22.51
C PHE A 702 -12.78 8.06 -23.53
N ASP A 703 -13.67 7.73 -24.47
CA ASP A 703 -13.55 6.52 -25.28
C ASP A 703 -13.36 5.25 -24.40
N THR A 704 -12.74 4.20 -24.93
CA THR A 704 -12.54 2.93 -24.18
C THR A 704 -11.21 2.85 -23.41
N LEU A 705 -10.41 3.94 -23.39
CA LEU A 705 -9.00 3.87 -22.97
C LEU A 705 -8.61 4.82 -21.84
N HIS A 706 -9.34 5.92 -21.61
CA HIS A 706 -9.01 6.88 -20.56
C HIS A 706 -10.16 7.02 -19.57
N THR A 707 -9.87 6.93 -18.27
CA THR A 707 -10.87 7.03 -17.20
C THR A 707 -10.50 8.11 -16.19
N SER A 708 -11.51 8.72 -15.57
CA SER A 708 -11.31 9.71 -14.50
C SER A 708 -12.43 9.59 -13.47
N ASP A 709 -12.10 9.55 -12.20
CA ASP A 709 -13.00 9.51 -11.05
C ASP A 709 -13.33 10.90 -10.49
N TYR A 710 -12.70 11.96 -11.01
CA TYR A 710 -13.00 13.33 -10.62
C TYR A 710 -14.38 13.78 -11.10
N PHE A 711 -15.16 14.43 -10.22
CA PHE A 711 -16.49 14.97 -10.54
C PHE A 711 -16.45 15.91 -11.75
N TYR A 712 -15.43 16.76 -11.84
CA TYR A 712 -15.10 17.59 -13.01
C TYR A 712 -13.71 17.23 -13.55
N PRO A 713 -13.60 16.27 -14.48
CA PRO A 713 -12.31 15.81 -15.00
C PRO A 713 -11.56 16.95 -15.70
N THR A 714 -10.23 16.87 -15.74
CA THR A 714 -9.41 17.85 -16.49
C THR A 714 -9.81 17.87 -17.97
N PRO A 715 -9.70 19.02 -18.67
CA PRO A 715 -9.99 19.06 -20.10
C PRO A 715 -9.25 17.95 -20.86
N TYR A 716 -9.97 17.24 -21.72
CA TYR A 716 -9.46 16.07 -22.43
C TYR A 716 -9.30 16.36 -23.92
N THR A 717 -8.08 16.24 -24.43
CA THR A 717 -7.79 16.49 -25.85
C THR A 717 -7.76 15.18 -26.64
N PHE A 718 -8.63 15.07 -27.65
CA PHE A 718 -8.67 13.91 -28.54
C PHE A 718 -7.51 13.94 -29.54
N GLU A 719 -6.79 12.82 -29.65
CA GLU A 719 -5.66 12.68 -30.58
C GLU A 719 -6.09 12.40 -32.04
N THR A 720 -7.33 11.95 -32.24
CA THR A 720 -7.87 11.56 -33.55
C THR A 720 -9.15 12.34 -33.86
N SER A 721 -9.50 12.45 -35.15
CA SER A 721 -10.78 13.04 -35.58
C SER A 721 -11.84 11.96 -35.74
N GLY A 722 -13.11 12.37 -35.82
CA GLY A 722 -14.27 11.48 -35.97
C GLY A 722 -15.14 11.40 -34.73
N LEU A 723 -15.88 10.28 -34.61
CA LEU A 723 -16.87 10.09 -33.56
C LEU A 723 -16.24 9.56 -32.27
N HIS A 724 -16.33 10.35 -31.21
CA HIS A 724 -15.90 10.01 -29.85
C HIS A 724 -17.10 9.87 -28.92
N THR A 725 -16.97 9.01 -27.92
CA THR A 725 -18.03 8.82 -26.91
C THR A 725 -17.47 9.03 -25.51
N ILE A 726 -18.15 9.88 -24.76
CA ILE A 726 -17.85 10.15 -23.36
C ILE A 726 -18.98 9.57 -22.55
N THR A 727 -18.63 8.78 -21.54
CA THR A 727 -19.59 8.10 -20.68
C THR A 727 -19.29 8.43 -19.23
N LEU A 728 -20.27 8.98 -18.53
CA LEU A 728 -20.30 9.00 -17.07
C LEU A 728 -20.96 7.71 -16.59
N ILE A 729 -20.23 6.90 -15.83
CA ILE A 729 -20.73 5.68 -15.20
C ILE A 729 -20.99 6.00 -13.74
N ILE A 730 -22.21 5.77 -13.28
CA ILE A 730 -22.66 6.00 -11.91
C ILE A 730 -22.97 4.63 -11.31
N ASN A 731 -22.17 4.19 -10.35
CA ASN A 731 -22.34 2.92 -9.67
C ASN A 731 -23.28 3.10 -8.48
N TYR A 732 -24.18 2.15 -8.29
CA TYR A 732 -25.18 2.19 -7.22
C TYR A 732 -25.64 0.80 -6.82
N GLY A 733 -25.97 0.66 -5.55
CA GLY A 733 -26.59 -0.53 -4.99
C GLY A 733 -25.71 -1.76 -5.15
N ASN A 734 -26.34 -2.90 -5.42
CA ASN A 734 -25.68 -4.21 -5.39
C ASN A 734 -24.88 -4.49 -6.69
N ASN A 735 -23.80 -3.74 -6.89
CA ASN A 735 -22.91 -3.78 -8.07
C ASN A 735 -23.61 -3.42 -9.39
N CYS A 736 -24.59 -2.51 -9.34
CA CYS A 736 -25.22 -1.98 -10.54
C CYS A 736 -24.60 -0.66 -10.97
N SER A 737 -24.79 -0.33 -12.25
CA SER A 737 -24.39 0.96 -12.78
C SER A 737 -25.40 1.47 -13.79
N VAL A 738 -25.52 2.80 -13.85
CA VAL A 738 -26.17 3.50 -14.96
C VAL A 738 -25.12 4.31 -15.69
N SER A 739 -25.26 4.41 -17.00
CA SER A 739 -24.33 5.16 -17.84
C SER A 739 -25.05 6.31 -18.53
N VAL A 740 -24.44 7.49 -18.52
CA VAL A 740 -24.86 8.67 -19.27
C VAL A 740 -23.81 8.94 -20.33
N SER A 741 -24.13 8.68 -21.59
CA SER A 741 -23.20 8.88 -22.71
C SER A 741 -23.59 10.07 -23.58
N LYS A 742 -22.59 10.83 -24.04
CA LYS A 742 -22.74 11.79 -25.14
C LYS A 742 -21.71 11.46 -26.22
N SER A 743 -22.13 11.57 -27.47
CA SER A 743 -21.25 11.39 -28.63
C SER A 743 -20.94 12.73 -29.27
N ILE A 744 -19.70 12.87 -29.72
CA ILE A 744 -19.17 14.06 -30.36
C ILE A 744 -18.56 13.64 -31.69
N ASP A 745 -18.92 14.32 -32.77
CA ASP A 745 -18.29 14.13 -34.07
C ASP A 745 -17.33 15.30 -34.35
N LEU A 746 -16.03 15.05 -34.18
CA LEU A 746 -14.98 16.04 -34.43
C LEU A 746 -14.74 16.30 -35.92
N ASP A 747 -15.39 15.56 -36.84
CA ASP A 747 -15.35 15.83 -38.28
C ASP A 747 -16.45 16.82 -38.72
N GLN A 748 -17.41 17.15 -37.84
CA GLN A 748 -18.42 18.18 -38.11
C GLN A 748 -17.91 19.57 -37.68
N PRO A 749 -18.27 20.64 -38.40
CA PRO A 749 -18.03 21.99 -37.92
C PRO A 749 -18.74 22.18 -36.58
N LEU A 750 -17.94 22.29 -35.52
CA LEU A 750 -18.42 22.53 -34.16
C LEU A 750 -19.24 23.83 -34.15
N PRO A 751 -20.37 23.90 -33.43
CA PRO A 751 -21.15 25.12 -33.27
C PRO A 751 -20.22 26.27 -32.88
N GLY A 752 -20.26 27.34 -33.68
CA GLY A 752 -19.18 28.32 -33.79
C GLY A 752 -18.69 28.89 -32.46
N ALA A 753 -17.41 28.65 -32.18
CA ALA A 753 -16.59 29.51 -31.36
C ALA A 753 -16.34 30.83 -32.12
N GLY A 754 -17.22 31.81 -31.90
CA GLY A 754 -16.77 33.19 -31.94
C GLY A 754 -15.85 33.40 -30.73
N LEU A 755 -14.58 33.70 -30.96
CA LEU A 755 -13.67 34.06 -29.87
C LEU A 755 -14.05 35.46 -29.37
N ASP A 756 -14.82 35.53 -28.29
CA ASP A 756 -14.80 36.72 -27.43
C ASP A 756 -13.43 36.70 -26.72
N GLU A 757 -12.58 37.67 -27.06
CA GLU A 757 -11.28 37.87 -26.45
C GLU A 757 -11.48 38.14 -24.95
N PHE A 758 -10.91 37.27 -24.13
CA PHE A 758 -11.04 37.30 -22.68
C PHE A 758 -9.67 37.48 -22.02
N SER A 759 -9.58 38.33 -21.00
CA SER A 759 -8.36 38.51 -20.22
C SER A 759 -8.65 38.70 -18.75
N LEU A 760 -7.91 37.96 -17.94
CA LEU A 760 -7.93 38.02 -16.49
C LEU A 760 -6.77 38.86 -15.98
N PHE A 761 -7.08 39.90 -15.23
CA PHE A 761 -6.10 40.76 -14.57
C PHE A 761 -6.27 40.62 -13.06
N PRO A 762 -5.55 39.69 -12.41
CA PRO A 762 -5.55 39.61 -10.95
C PRO A 762 -4.98 40.91 -10.36
N ASN A 763 -5.64 41.46 -9.33
CA ASN A 763 -5.11 42.59 -8.57
C ASN A 763 -4.87 42.17 -7.11
N PRO A 764 -3.68 41.62 -6.79
CA PRO A 764 -3.35 41.10 -5.47
C PRO A 764 -3.37 42.16 -4.35
N SER A 765 -3.42 43.46 -4.71
CA SER A 765 -3.45 44.54 -3.72
C SER A 765 -4.83 44.91 -3.20
N ARG A 766 -5.90 44.34 -3.78
CA ARG A 766 -7.30 44.73 -3.48
C ARG A 766 -8.28 43.56 -3.26
N ASN A 767 -7.82 42.31 -3.25
CA ASN A 767 -8.67 41.10 -3.24
C ASN A 767 -9.77 41.15 -4.30
N THR A 768 -9.44 41.70 -5.47
CA THR A 768 -10.37 41.80 -6.60
C THR A 768 -9.69 41.35 -7.88
N THR A 769 -10.46 40.73 -8.75
CA THR A 769 -9.97 40.29 -10.06
C THR A 769 -10.71 41.06 -11.15
N GLN A 770 -9.99 41.62 -12.13
CA GLN A 770 -10.61 42.28 -13.27
C GLN A 770 -10.76 41.29 -14.42
N LEU A 771 -11.99 41.20 -14.90
CA LEU A 771 -12.49 40.37 -15.98
C LEU A 771 -12.70 41.27 -17.19
N LYS A 772 -11.85 41.15 -18.23
CA LYS A 772 -12.12 41.79 -19.52
C LYS A 772 -12.80 40.80 -20.44
N PHE A 773 -14.07 41.04 -20.79
CA PHE A 773 -14.89 40.14 -21.60
C PHE A 773 -15.57 40.94 -22.72
N SER A 774 -15.31 40.58 -23.97
CA SER A 774 -15.85 41.24 -25.16
C SER A 774 -17.30 40.83 -25.45
N GLY A 775 -18.19 41.08 -24.49
CA GLY A 775 -19.62 40.75 -24.59
C GLY A 775 -20.43 41.23 -23.39
N GLU A 776 -21.76 41.14 -23.49
CA GLU A 776 -22.66 41.43 -22.37
C GLU A 776 -22.80 40.20 -21.47
N ILE A 777 -22.42 40.34 -20.19
CA ILE A 777 -22.55 39.28 -19.18
C ILE A 777 -23.96 39.30 -18.62
N THR A 778 -24.68 38.18 -18.73
CA THR A 778 -26.05 37.99 -18.25
C THR A 778 -26.12 37.27 -16.90
N GLY A 779 -25.06 36.54 -16.54
CA GLY A 779 -24.97 35.83 -15.26
C GLY A 779 -23.52 35.52 -14.87
N ILE A 780 -23.26 35.45 -13.57
CA ILE A 780 -21.98 34.96 -13.04
C ILE A 780 -22.24 34.13 -11.78
N ARG A 781 -21.57 32.99 -11.66
CA ARG A 781 -21.60 32.14 -10.47
C ARG A 781 -20.19 31.69 -10.15
N LEU A 782 -19.84 31.72 -8.88
CA LEU A 782 -18.64 31.09 -8.38
C LEU A 782 -19.06 29.80 -7.68
N MET A 783 -18.39 28.70 -7.97
CA MET A 783 -18.65 27.39 -7.37
C MET A 783 -17.35 26.81 -6.82
N ASP A 784 -17.40 26.03 -5.74
CA ASP A 784 -16.26 25.18 -5.37
C ASP A 784 -16.25 23.87 -6.19
N MET A 785 -15.20 23.05 -6.00
CA MET A 785 -15.08 21.77 -6.71
C MET A 785 -16.16 20.76 -6.34
N GLN A 786 -16.92 20.99 -5.26
CA GLN A 786 -18.08 20.20 -4.87
C GLN A 786 -19.40 20.74 -5.47
N GLY A 787 -19.34 21.76 -6.33
CA GLY A 787 -20.50 22.34 -7.00
C GLY A 787 -21.34 23.30 -6.14
N ARG A 788 -20.89 23.69 -4.94
CA ARG A 788 -21.63 24.61 -4.06
C ARG A 788 -21.44 26.05 -4.55
N ASN A 789 -22.55 26.79 -4.70
CA ASN A 789 -22.50 28.20 -5.11
C ASN A 789 -21.96 29.11 -3.98
N LEU A 790 -21.00 29.95 -4.32
CA LEU A 790 -20.38 30.94 -3.45
C LEU A 790 -20.78 32.37 -3.87
N PRO A 791 -20.88 33.30 -2.91
CA PRO A 791 -21.26 34.68 -3.20
C PRO A 791 -20.15 35.39 -4.00
N VAL A 792 -20.56 35.94 -5.15
CA VAL A 792 -19.70 36.75 -6.03
C VAL A 792 -20.47 37.97 -6.50
N THR A 793 -19.81 39.13 -6.51
CA THR A 793 -20.38 40.40 -6.99
C THR A 793 -19.62 40.89 -8.21
N LEU A 794 -20.34 41.33 -9.24
CA LEU A 794 -19.77 41.89 -10.46
C LEU A 794 -19.97 43.41 -10.48
N ILE A 795 -18.90 44.18 -10.68
CA ILE A 795 -18.94 45.65 -10.73
C ILE A 795 -18.39 46.11 -12.08
N PRO A 796 -19.20 46.73 -12.97
CA PRO A 796 -18.70 47.25 -14.24
C PRO A 796 -17.68 48.38 -14.03
N GLU A 797 -16.51 48.30 -14.68
CA GLU A 797 -15.43 49.29 -14.55
C GLU A 797 -15.07 49.99 -15.87
N GLY A 798 -15.66 49.59 -17.00
CA GLY A 798 -15.44 50.22 -18.30
C GLY A 798 -16.17 49.48 -19.42
N PHE A 799 -15.86 49.84 -20.67
CA PHE A 799 -16.26 49.04 -21.83
C PHE A 799 -15.55 47.68 -21.76
N ASP A 800 -16.34 46.61 -21.65
CA ASP A 800 -15.89 45.21 -21.63
C ASP A 800 -14.99 44.84 -20.44
N VAL A 801 -14.97 45.63 -19.36
CA VAL A 801 -14.19 45.34 -18.14
C VAL A 801 -15.08 45.35 -16.91
N TYR A 802 -15.01 44.26 -16.14
CA TYR A 802 -15.79 44.02 -14.94
C TYR A 802 -14.86 43.65 -13.78
N ARG A 803 -15.11 44.16 -12.59
CA ARG A 803 -14.45 43.72 -11.36
C ARG A 803 -15.27 42.61 -10.73
N VAL A 804 -14.64 41.48 -10.47
CA VAL A 804 -15.19 40.34 -9.75
C VAL A 804 -14.73 40.43 -8.29
N GLU A 805 -15.69 40.60 -7.38
CA GLU A 805 -15.49 40.57 -5.94
C GLU A 805 -16.11 39.28 -5.38
N GLY A 806 -15.29 38.28 -5.13
CA GLY A 806 -15.66 37.19 -4.21
C GLY A 806 -15.53 37.71 -2.78
N GLY A 807 -16.30 37.18 -1.83
CA GLY A 807 -15.96 37.34 -0.41
C GLY A 807 -14.56 36.76 -0.11
N GLN A 808 -14.14 36.68 1.15
CA GLN A 808 -12.94 35.89 1.49
C GLN A 808 -13.18 34.42 1.10
N LEU A 809 -12.54 33.99 0.01
CA LEU A 809 -12.54 32.60 -0.45
C LEU A 809 -11.42 31.85 0.27
N ALA A 810 -11.67 30.61 0.66
CA ALA A 810 -10.63 29.76 1.19
C ALA A 810 -9.60 29.42 0.10
N THR A 811 -8.42 28.92 0.49
CA THR A 811 -7.49 28.33 -0.47
C THR A 811 -8.14 27.09 -1.09
N GLY A 812 -8.15 27.00 -2.41
CA GLY A 812 -8.83 25.91 -3.10
C GLY A 812 -9.04 26.18 -4.58
N ASN A 813 -9.54 25.16 -5.27
CA ASN A 813 -9.97 25.27 -6.66
C ASN A 813 -11.44 25.67 -6.70
N TYR A 814 -11.76 26.61 -7.60
CA TYR A 814 -13.09 27.13 -7.81
C TYR A 814 -13.38 27.17 -9.31
N ILE A 815 -14.67 27.20 -9.64
CA ILE A 815 -15.15 27.37 -11.00
C ILE A 815 -15.92 28.68 -11.05
N LEU A 816 -15.40 29.65 -11.79
CA LEU A 816 -16.12 30.87 -12.12
C LEU A 816 -16.87 30.63 -13.45
N ARG A 817 -18.18 30.49 -13.34
CA ARG A 817 -19.10 30.39 -14.48
C ARG A 817 -19.57 31.77 -14.89
N ILE A 818 -19.39 32.11 -16.16
CA ILE A 818 -19.83 33.36 -16.78
C ILE A 818 -20.85 33.00 -17.85
N GLU A 819 -22.04 33.59 -17.77
CA GLU A 819 -23.13 33.43 -18.72
C GLU A 819 -23.24 34.74 -19.54
N SER A 820 -23.37 34.63 -20.85
CA SER A 820 -23.75 35.72 -21.76
C SER A 820 -25.05 35.35 -22.49
N ASN A 821 -25.56 36.26 -23.32
CA ASN A 821 -26.74 35.98 -24.15
C ASN A 821 -26.50 34.83 -25.15
N GLU A 822 -25.24 34.55 -25.50
CA GLU A 822 -24.89 33.62 -26.58
C GLU A 822 -24.05 32.42 -26.09
N HIS A 823 -23.35 32.52 -24.95
CA HIS A 823 -22.39 31.51 -24.48
C HIS A 823 -22.37 31.33 -22.95
N THR A 824 -21.87 30.19 -22.48
CA THR A 824 -21.47 29.96 -21.09
C THR A 824 -20.00 29.57 -21.06
N ARG A 825 -19.21 30.15 -20.15
CA ARG A 825 -17.77 29.89 -20.01
C ARG A 825 -17.42 29.56 -18.58
N HIS A 826 -16.63 28.52 -18.39
CA HIS A 826 -16.14 28.09 -17.09
C HIS A 826 -14.66 28.44 -17.00
N ILE A 827 -14.27 29.02 -15.88
CA ILE A 827 -12.87 29.34 -15.59
C ILE A 827 -12.53 28.59 -14.33
N ARG A 828 -11.62 27.62 -14.44
CA ARG A 828 -10.98 27.06 -13.25
C ARG A 828 -10.06 28.11 -12.68
N TRP A 829 -10.36 28.46 -11.45
CA TRP A 829 -9.69 29.50 -10.71
C TRP A 829 -9.18 28.88 -9.43
N GLN A 830 -7.86 28.76 -9.33
CA GLN A 830 -7.21 28.36 -8.10
C GLN A 830 -6.95 29.60 -7.25
N VAL A 831 -7.47 29.61 -6.03
CA VAL A 831 -7.18 30.62 -5.02
C VAL A 831 -6.08 30.07 -4.14
N HIS A 832 -4.91 30.71 -4.19
CA HIS A 832 -3.80 30.50 -3.25
C HIS A 832 -3.90 31.54 -2.14
N GLY A 833 -3.52 31.18 -0.91
CA GLY A 833 -3.89 31.91 0.33
C GLY A 833 -3.68 33.45 0.34
N ASN A 834 -4.68 34.11 0.95
CA ASN A 834 -4.96 35.55 1.19
C ASN A 834 -5.14 36.49 -0.01
#